data_AF-A0A226EBI9-F1
#
_entry.id   AF-A0A226EBI9-F1
#
_cell.length_a   1.000
_cell.length_b   1.000
_cell.length_c   1.000
_cell.angle_alpha   90.00
_cell.angle_beta   90.00
_cell.angle_gamma   90.00
#
_symmetry.space_group_name_H-M   'P 1'
#
loop_
_entity.id
_entity.type
_entity.pdbx_description
1 polymer ?
#
loop_
_entity_poly.entity_id
_entity_poly.type
_entity_poly.pdbx_seq_one_letter_code
_entity_poly.pdbx_strand_id
1 'polypeptide(L)'
;MKVSISTCCFLLIWLYAAKVQSNADNNLRIIFWGQAGAGISSTLKSVLGKIPIRQTANIGSSSTNGTNYITEYKITPPGSTTSTILLDVAGLNSKPGQDAETMSALLKYIKNPDHNASETVLVLVSPFSDVTFYDDNSDFIIMLKKVARFQEVLLNQTNAAMPAILVLSKLMTESKLVSDKPEVKTSLFKNAIVDLAPATFRQLTRSILIGENKPELSRLSEKDGWTNLPNGEQYPKNVLDKITSLLQQSDSKSGLKSFIGIRTSTPSNVRLTERKLYHQMNSSTYDDFLLTAHISVVEGGIEDVEISRKLITQYAQGYDPTYPRYTLDALLQLQYFFQSKLIKKVDQLPKSGPNWAKLFLDMIDLPESDEFFNLLTDAFNVPTIFPVTPNEENVSIVIMGKGQSGISSTVQKILGPSAQITTASTRPSSSSDGDMYVTQYDITVPGTTSILRLIDVEGLTEGKPADHDYKVLSSLVSYLASGPDAPNFWLIISNFNDNKFLGGRTNLAKMASSVARVQSVIQWDRDELRMFKNTLLLTKLMTESGKNQRNPEIKGDLFSRAVSRYPALYPAGGVLFGENMSTQQESNGYVKLPNGEVYPENILDNWAYLAKLYDVGGVEVIQKFKDLRASLVPYNVVKSYY
;
A
#
# COMPACT_ATOMS: atom_id res chain seq x y z
N MET A 1 45.33 -0.81 31.80
CA MET A 1 44.22 -0.03 31.21
C MET A 1 43.14 -1.00 30.71
N LYS A 2 41.95 -1.00 31.31
CA LYS A 2 40.79 -1.74 30.82
C LYS A 2 39.92 -0.78 30.00
N VAL A 3 40.06 -0.79 28.68
CA VAL A 3 39.15 -0.05 27.80
C VAL A 3 37.82 -0.81 27.81
N SER A 4 36.72 -0.16 28.19
CA SER A 4 35.42 -0.83 28.28
C SER A 4 34.91 -1.17 26.88
N ILE A 5 34.26 -2.33 26.75
CA ILE A 5 33.66 -2.81 25.49
C ILE A 5 32.73 -1.74 24.88
N SER A 6 32.03 -0.97 25.72
CA SER A 6 31.17 0.16 25.31
C SER A 6 31.96 1.25 24.57
N THR A 7 33.18 1.56 25.01
CA THR A 7 34.04 2.57 24.39
C THR A 7 34.53 2.12 23.01
N CYS A 8 34.85 0.83 22.85
CA CYS A 8 35.20 0.26 21.55
C CYS A 8 34.02 0.23 20.57
N CYS A 9 32.81 -0.09 21.05
CA CYS A 9 31.60 -0.06 20.22
C CYS A 9 31.25 1.35 19.74
N PHE A 10 31.35 2.36 20.61
CA PHE A 10 31.17 3.76 20.22
C PHE A 10 32.21 4.22 19.19
N LEU A 11 33.48 3.85 19.37
CA LEU A 11 34.54 4.19 18.43
C LEU A 11 34.32 3.53 17.06
N LEU A 12 33.85 2.28 17.03
CA LEU A 12 33.53 1.56 15.80
C LEU A 12 32.32 2.16 15.08
N ILE A 13 31.28 2.56 15.82
CA ILE A 13 30.10 3.24 15.25
C ILE A 13 30.50 4.61 14.70
N TRP A 14 31.34 5.36 15.42
CA TRP A 14 31.81 6.68 14.98
C TRP A 14 32.76 6.57 13.78
N LEU A 15 33.67 5.60 13.76
CA LEU A 15 34.52 5.33 12.60
C LEU A 15 33.72 4.82 11.40
N TYR A 16 32.66 4.03 11.62
CA TYR A 16 31.76 3.59 10.57
C TYR A 16 30.95 4.77 10.02
N ALA A 17 30.38 5.62 10.88
CA ALA A 17 29.68 6.84 10.48
C ALA A 17 30.61 7.81 9.74
N ALA A 18 31.83 8.05 10.24
CA ALA A 18 32.83 8.88 9.58
C ALA A 18 33.31 8.29 8.24
N LYS A 19 33.41 6.96 8.12
CA LYS A 19 33.74 6.26 6.87
C LYS A 19 32.58 6.31 5.87
N VAL A 20 31.34 6.18 6.31
CA VAL A 20 30.14 6.33 5.48
C VAL A 20 30.00 7.78 5.01
N GLN A 21 30.26 8.76 5.88
CA GLN A 21 30.17 10.19 5.56
C GLN A 21 31.32 10.65 4.64
N SER A 22 32.57 10.22 4.89
CA SER A 22 33.70 10.49 3.98
C SER A 22 33.60 9.79 2.61
N ASN A 23 32.87 8.68 2.50
CA ASN A 23 32.56 8.04 1.21
C ASN A 23 31.38 8.71 0.49
N ALA A 24 30.45 9.32 1.22
CA ALA A 24 29.28 10.03 0.68
C ALA A 24 29.64 11.36 -0.02
N ASP A 25 30.62 12.10 0.51
CA ASP A 25 30.98 13.45 0.04
C ASP A 25 31.76 13.50 -1.30
N ASN A 26 32.01 12.35 -1.91
CA ASN A 26 33.04 12.21 -2.95
C ASN A 26 32.55 11.64 -4.29
N ASN A 27 31.27 11.30 -4.42
CA ASN A 27 30.76 10.70 -5.66
C ASN A 27 29.85 11.67 -6.44
N LEU A 28 29.96 11.61 -7.77
CA LEU A 28 29.02 12.25 -8.69
C LEU A 28 28.04 11.18 -9.20
N ARG A 29 26.75 11.48 -9.22
CA ARG A 29 25.74 10.64 -9.87
C ARG A 29 25.20 11.32 -11.11
N ILE A 30 25.14 10.60 -12.23
CA ILE A 30 24.49 11.05 -13.46
C ILE A 30 23.44 10.02 -13.84
N ILE A 31 22.18 10.46 -13.94
CA ILE A 31 21.04 9.59 -14.23
C ILE A 31 20.63 9.81 -15.67
N PHE A 32 20.70 8.77 -16.50
CA PHE A 32 20.17 8.78 -17.87
C PHE A 32 18.78 8.17 -17.85
N TRP A 33 17.79 8.96 -18.23
CA TRP A 33 16.38 8.58 -18.18
C TRP A 33 15.60 9.31 -19.27
N GLY A 34 14.30 9.06 -19.41
CA GLY A 34 13.45 9.75 -20.38
C GLY A 34 12.45 8.83 -21.06
N GLN A 35 12.02 9.18 -22.27
CA GLN A 35 10.94 8.50 -22.97
C GLN A 35 11.38 7.13 -23.49
N ALA A 36 10.49 6.13 -23.40
CA ALA A 36 10.73 4.80 -23.92
C ALA A 36 11.07 4.86 -25.42
N GLY A 37 12.12 4.13 -25.82
CA GLY A 37 12.58 4.12 -27.20
C GLY A 37 13.31 5.41 -27.66
N ALA A 38 13.51 6.41 -26.79
CA ALA A 38 14.27 7.62 -27.12
C ALA A 38 15.78 7.38 -27.32
N GLY A 39 16.29 6.20 -26.99
CA GLY A 39 17.72 5.91 -27.10
C GLY A 39 18.54 6.34 -25.88
N ILE A 40 17.96 6.25 -24.68
CA ILE A 40 18.62 6.54 -23.39
C ILE A 40 19.96 5.79 -23.27
N SER A 41 19.94 4.46 -23.35
CA SER A 41 21.14 3.62 -23.31
C SER A 41 22.12 3.95 -24.45
N SER A 42 21.61 4.35 -25.62
CA SER A 42 22.46 4.73 -26.76
C SER A 42 23.17 6.07 -26.51
N THR A 43 22.49 7.04 -25.91
CA THR A 43 23.07 8.31 -25.49
C THR A 43 24.13 8.10 -24.41
N LEU A 44 23.84 7.25 -23.41
CA LEU A 44 24.83 6.83 -22.42
C LEU A 44 26.04 6.15 -23.08
N LYS A 45 25.83 5.25 -24.04
CA LYS A 45 26.92 4.62 -24.81
C LYS A 45 27.77 5.62 -25.58
N SER A 46 27.15 6.62 -26.23
CA SER A 46 27.90 7.68 -26.92
C SER A 46 28.79 8.43 -25.93
N VAL A 47 28.25 8.81 -24.76
CA VAL A 47 29.00 9.48 -23.69
C VAL A 47 30.15 8.59 -23.19
N LEU A 48 29.86 7.32 -22.86
CA LEU A 48 30.84 6.34 -22.40
C LEU A 48 31.92 6.03 -23.44
N GLY A 49 31.56 5.97 -24.72
CA GLY A 49 32.49 5.67 -25.82
C GLY A 49 33.53 6.77 -26.07
N LYS A 50 33.30 7.96 -25.51
CA LYS A 50 34.28 9.06 -25.50
C LYS A 50 35.02 9.16 -24.16
N ILE A 51 34.71 8.29 -23.20
CA ILE A 51 35.47 8.11 -21.98
C ILE A 51 36.49 6.98 -22.21
N PRO A 52 37.76 7.20 -21.86
CA PRO A 52 38.81 6.18 -21.99
C PRO A 52 38.62 5.06 -20.93
N ILE A 53 37.84 4.02 -21.28
CA ILE A 53 37.53 2.88 -20.40
C ILE A 53 38.13 1.59 -20.97
N ARG A 54 38.69 0.73 -20.11
CA ARG A 54 39.10 -0.64 -20.48
C ARG A 54 37.82 -1.47 -20.73
N GLN A 55 37.48 -1.74 -21.99
CA GLN A 55 36.29 -2.51 -22.36
C GLN A 55 36.28 -3.90 -21.70
N THR A 56 35.47 -4.08 -20.65
CA THR A 56 35.17 -5.39 -20.05
C THR A 56 33.68 -5.64 -19.85
N ALA A 57 32.80 -4.66 -20.10
CA ALA A 57 31.35 -4.81 -19.93
C ALA A 57 30.62 -4.59 -21.26
N ASN A 58 29.80 -5.57 -21.67
CA ASN A 58 28.87 -5.43 -22.79
C ASN A 58 27.73 -4.52 -22.33
N ILE A 59 27.76 -3.23 -22.70
CA ILE A 59 26.65 -2.31 -22.45
C ILE A 59 25.46 -2.81 -23.30
N GLY A 60 24.57 -3.59 -22.69
CA GLY A 60 23.33 -4.05 -23.32
C GLY A 60 22.33 -2.91 -23.47
N SER A 61 21.39 -3.00 -24.42
CA SER A 61 20.18 -2.16 -24.34
C SER A 61 19.29 -2.72 -23.23
N SER A 62 18.82 -1.87 -22.32
CA SER A 62 17.83 -2.26 -21.28
C SER A 62 16.47 -2.70 -21.85
N SER A 63 16.30 -2.67 -23.18
CA SER A 63 15.02 -2.85 -23.87
C SER A 63 14.59 -4.29 -24.16
N THR A 64 15.43 -5.32 -23.99
CA THR A 64 15.14 -6.61 -24.65
C THR A 64 14.65 -7.78 -23.81
N ASN A 65 14.71 -7.81 -22.47
CA ASN A 65 14.06 -8.87 -21.69
C ASN A 65 13.75 -8.39 -20.26
N GLY A 66 12.45 -8.30 -19.94
CA GLY A 66 11.94 -7.67 -18.72
C GLY A 66 12.52 -8.23 -17.43
N THR A 67 12.83 -7.33 -16.48
CA THR A 67 12.93 -7.48 -15.00
C THR A 67 13.93 -6.51 -14.35
N ASN A 68 14.78 -5.82 -15.11
CA ASN A 68 15.73 -4.82 -14.57
C ASN A 68 15.28 -3.39 -14.90
N TYR A 69 15.03 -2.58 -13.87
CA TYR A 69 14.58 -1.18 -14.02
C TYR A 69 15.74 -0.18 -14.11
N ILE A 70 16.90 -0.51 -13.51
CA ILE A 70 18.06 0.38 -13.41
C ILE A 70 19.34 -0.43 -13.59
N THR A 71 20.26 0.07 -14.40
CA THR A 71 21.63 -0.46 -14.52
C THR A 71 22.63 0.60 -14.06
N GLU A 72 23.45 0.25 -13.07
CA GLU A 72 24.51 1.10 -12.54
C GLU A 72 25.84 0.82 -13.25
N TYR A 73 26.51 1.88 -13.67
CA TYR A 73 27.88 1.89 -14.15
C TYR A 73 28.73 2.76 -13.22
N LYS A 74 29.59 2.13 -12.42
CA LYS A 74 30.52 2.84 -11.54
C LYS A 74 31.87 2.99 -12.20
N ILE A 75 32.35 4.23 -12.28
CA ILE A 75 33.63 4.60 -12.89
C ILE A 75 34.52 5.25 -11.84
N THR A 76 35.66 4.62 -11.55
CA THR A 76 36.63 5.14 -10.58
C THR A 76 37.97 5.40 -11.27
N PRO A 77 38.47 6.66 -11.26
CA PRO A 77 39.83 6.96 -11.71
C PRO A 77 40.89 6.23 -10.87
N PRO A 78 42.04 5.87 -11.46
CA PRO A 78 43.14 5.25 -10.72
C PRO A 78 43.64 6.13 -9.58
N GLY A 79 43.83 5.54 -8.40
CA GLY A 79 44.31 6.26 -7.21
C GLY A 79 43.32 7.26 -6.63
N SER A 80 42.10 7.37 -7.18
CA SER A 80 41.05 8.21 -6.63
C SER A 80 40.13 7.43 -5.70
N THR A 81 39.70 8.08 -4.63
CA THR A 81 38.58 7.64 -3.78
C THR A 81 37.23 8.14 -4.30
N THR A 82 37.23 9.07 -5.28
CA THR A 82 36.02 9.59 -5.91
C THR A 82 35.60 8.71 -7.08
N SER A 83 34.29 8.52 -7.25
CA SER A 83 33.74 7.81 -8.39
C SER A 83 32.59 8.57 -9.05
N THR A 84 32.43 8.38 -10.34
CA THR A 84 31.21 8.80 -11.04
C THR A 84 30.34 7.57 -11.27
N ILE A 85 29.10 7.68 -10.85
CA ILE A 85 28.06 6.67 -10.98
C ILE A 85 27.14 7.11 -12.12
N LEU A 86 27.03 6.31 -13.17
CA LEU A 86 26.08 6.54 -14.25
C LEU A 86 24.95 5.52 -14.11
N LEU A 87 23.71 5.98 -14.13
CA LEU A 87 22.53 5.11 -14.10
C LEU A 87 21.87 5.10 -15.47
N ASP A 88 21.66 3.93 -16.05
CA ASP A 88 20.78 3.71 -17.19
C ASP A 88 19.42 3.25 -16.67
N VAL A 89 18.41 4.11 -16.78
CA VAL A 89 17.07 3.87 -16.24
C VAL A 89 16.12 3.50 -17.36
N ALA A 90 15.24 2.52 -17.11
CA ALA A 90 14.19 2.14 -18.05
C ALA A 90 13.35 3.35 -18.47
N GLY A 91 12.98 3.41 -19.75
CA GLY A 91 12.24 4.53 -20.31
C GLY A 91 10.79 4.59 -19.82
N LEU A 92 10.33 5.82 -19.60
CA LEU A 92 8.96 6.16 -19.22
C LEU A 92 7.98 5.97 -20.38
N ASN A 93 6.71 5.73 -20.06
CA ASN A 93 5.58 5.49 -20.97
C ASN A 93 5.69 4.18 -21.75
N SER A 94 6.44 3.20 -21.23
CA SER A 94 6.58 1.90 -21.89
C SER A 94 5.36 1.00 -21.65
N LYS A 95 4.80 0.98 -20.42
CA LYS A 95 3.57 0.27 -20.02
C LYS A 95 2.94 0.91 -18.76
N PRO A 96 1.60 0.84 -18.58
CA PRO A 96 0.95 1.27 -17.34
C PRO A 96 1.53 0.59 -16.10
N GLY A 97 1.81 1.35 -15.05
CA GLY A 97 2.36 0.85 -13.77
C GLY A 97 3.88 0.65 -13.75
N GLN A 98 4.52 0.36 -14.89
CA GLN A 98 5.97 0.12 -14.98
C GLN A 98 6.82 1.34 -14.60
N ASP A 99 6.30 2.53 -14.90
CA ASP A 99 6.94 3.80 -14.60
C ASP A 99 7.03 4.04 -13.10
N ALA A 100 5.95 3.76 -12.37
CA ALA A 100 5.93 3.86 -10.92
C ALA A 100 6.94 2.91 -10.25
N GLU A 101 7.05 1.66 -10.72
CA GLU A 101 8.02 0.70 -10.18
C GLU A 101 9.46 1.19 -10.41
N THR A 102 9.72 1.71 -11.61
CA THR A 102 11.04 2.26 -12.00
C THR A 102 11.42 3.45 -11.13
N MET A 103 10.46 4.34 -10.87
CA MET A 103 10.64 5.54 -10.07
C MET A 103 10.83 5.23 -8.59
N SER A 104 10.08 4.27 -8.03
CA SER A 104 10.28 3.77 -6.67
C SER A 104 11.66 3.12 -6.51
N ALA A 105 12.05 2.26 -7.45
CA ALA A 105 13.37 1.65 -7.44
C ALA A 105 14.48 2.72 -7.49
N LEU A 106 14.30 3.76 -8.29
CA LEU A 106 15.26 4.86 -8.40
C LEU A 106 15.33 5.68 -7.12
N LEU A 107 14.19 6.00 -6.50
CA LEU A 107 14.13 6.74 -5.24
C LEU A 107 14.83 5.97 -4.12
N LYS A 108 14.54 4.67 -3.97
CA LYS A 108 15.20 3.80 -2.99
C LYS A 108 16.70 3.72 -3.21
N TYR A 109 17.11 3.61 -4.47
CA TYR A 109 18.53 3.61 -4.83
C TYR A 109 19.20 4.92 -4.40
N ILE A 110 18.58 6.06 -4.70
CA ILE A 110 19.11 7.39 -4.37
C ILE A 110 19.21 7.59 -2.85
N LYS A 111 18.21 7.13 -2.09
CA LYS A 111 18.14 7.23 -0.63
C LYS A 111 19.10 6.29 0.12
N ASN A 112 19.59 5.25 -0.54
CA ASN A 112 20.42 4.26 0.13
C ASN A 112 21.77 4.90 0.53
N PRO A 113 22.14 4.89 1.83
CA PRO A 113 23.40 5.47 2.32
C PRO A 113 24.66 4.92 1.63
N ASP A 114 24.62 3.64 1.22
CA ASP A 114 25.74 2.99 0.51
C ASP A 114 25.96 3.55 -0.91
N HIS A 115 24.96 4.25 -1.42
CA HIS A 115 24.95 4.84 -2.76
C HIS A 115 25.01 6.37 -2.73
N ASN A 116 25.26 6.99 -1.57
CA ASN A 116 25.31 8.45 -1.44
C ASN A 116 26.23 9.11 -2.47
N ALA A 117 25.75 10.22 -3.01
CA ALA A 117 26.46 11.07 -3.95
C ALA A 117 26.35 12.52 -3.49
N SER A 118 27.46 13.25 -3.62
CA SER A 118 27.57 14.67 -3.31
C SER A 118 26.74 15.55 -4.25
N GLU A 119 26.52 15.07 -5.48
CA GLU A 119 25.77 15.78 -6.51
C GLU A 119 25.06 14.76 -7.42
N THR A 120 23.85 15.09 -7.88
CA THR A 120 23.11 14.28 -8.85
C THR A 120 22.70 15.13 -10.05
N VAL A 121 23.11 14.76 -11.25
CA VAL A 121 22.70 15.39 -12.52
C VAL A 121 21.75 14.45 -13.27
N LEU A 122 20.63 14.98 -13.75
CA LEU A 122 19.69 14.24 -14.58
C LEU A 122 19.92 14.57 -16.07
N VAL A 123 20.10 13.54 -16.90
CA VAL A 123 20.12 13.63 -18.35
C VAL A 123 18.85 12.96 -18.87
N LEU A 124 17.89 13.78 -19.29
CA LEU A 124 16.65 13.32 -19.89
C LEU A 124 16.81 13.16 -21.40
N VAL A 125 16.30 12.08 -21.95
CA VAL A 125 16.38 11.78 -23.38
C VAL A 125 14.97 11.62 -23.94
N SER A 126 14.67 12.37 -24.99
CA SER A 126 13.42 12.27 -25.76
C SER A 126 13.76 12.29 -27.26
N PRO A 127 13.01 11.61 -28.14
CA PRO A 127 13.31 11.66 -29.56
C PRO A 127 12.97 13.04 -30.14
N PHE A 128 13.94 13.63 -30.84
CA PHE A 128 13.73 14.84 -31.64
C PHE A 128 12.64 14.64 -32.70
N SER A 129 12.43 13.39 -33.14
CA SER A 129 11.39 12.97 -34.08
C SER A 129 9.97 12.96 -33.50
N ASP A 130 9.77 13.27 -32.22
CA ASP A 130 8.43 13.41 -31.67
C ASP A 130 7.68 14.53 -32.40
N VAL A 131 6.45 14.26 -32.83
CA VAL A 131 5.59 15.20 -33.56
C VAL A 131 4.39 15.64 -32.74
N THR A 132 4.16 15.04 -31.56
CA THR A 132 3.04 15.37 -30.68
C THR A 132 3.49 16.15 -29.45
N PHE A 133 4.78 16.46 -29.30
CA PHE A 133 5.38 17.12 -28.13
C PHE A 133 4.73 18.42 -27.62
N TYR A 134 3.84 19.05 -28.40
CA TYR A 134 3.08 20.25 -28.04
C TYR A 134 1.68 19.96 -27.48
N ASP A 135 1.26 18.70 -27.44
CA ASP A 135 0.02 18.25 -26.80
C ASP A 135 0.28 17.98 -25.31
N ASP A 136 -0.62 18.44 -24.44
CA ASP A 136 -0.54 18.25 -22.99
C ASP A 136 -0.61 16.76 -22.57
N ASN A 137 -1.15 15.92 -23.45
CA ASN A 137 -1.24 14.46 -23.32
C ASN A 137 -0.17 13.71 -24.12
N SER A 138 0.81 14.41 -24.71
CA SER A 138 1.90 13.73 -25.41
C SER A 138 2.81 12.99 -24.45
N ASP A 139 3.43 11.90 -24.93
CA ASP A 139 4.42 11.14 -24.17
C ASP A 139 5.55 12.04 -23.66
N PHE A 140 5.95 13.03 -24.46
CA PHE A 140 6.92 14.04 -24.07
C PHE A 140 6.46 14.83 -22.83
N ILE A 141 5.29 15.47 -22.87
CA ILE A 141 4.78 16.28 -21.74
C ILE A 141 4.49 15.40 -20.51
N ILE A 142 3.90 14.22 -20.69
CA ILE A 142 3.67 13.26 -19.60
C ILE A 142 4.99 12.86 -18.93
N MET A 143 6.05 12.60 -19.71
CA MET A 143 7.39 12.32 -19.19
C MET A 143 7.90 13.51 -18.35
N LEU A 144 7.77 14.75 -18.84
CA LEU A 144 8.20 15.93 -18.07
C LEU A 144 7.43 16.07 -16.75
N LYS A 145 6.11 15.87 -16.77
CA LYS A 145 5.25 15.92 -15.56
C LYS A 145 5.67 14.86 -14.53
N LYS A 146 5.95 13.62 -14.97
CA LYS A 146 6.43 12.54 -14.11
C LYS A 146 7.78 12.85 -13.48
N VAL A 147 8.72 13.36 -14.28
CA VAL A 147 10.05 13.73 -13.78
C VAL A 147 9.98 14.90 -12.81
N ALA A 148 9.15 15.92 -13.11
CA ALA A 148 8.91 17.04 -12.21
C ALA A 148 8.46 16.55 -10.84
N ARG A 149 7.48 15.63 -10.83
CA ARG A 149 6.94 15.07 -9.59
C ARG A 149 7.98 14.27 -8.82
N PHE A 150 8.79 13.47 -9.52
CA PHE A 150 9.92 12.76 -8.90
C PHE A 150 10.92 13.72 -8.24
N GLN A 151 11.26 14.81 -8.93
CA GLN A 151 12.17 15.83 -8.41
C GLN A 151 11.59 16.51 -7.16
N GLU A 152 10.29 16.82 -7.13
CA GLU A 152 9.60 17.36 -5.96
C GLU A 152 9.70 16.44 -4.75
N VAL A 153 9.38 15.15 -4.95
CA VAL A 153 9.46 14.15 -3.86
C VAL A 153 10.89 14.01 -3.37
N LEU A 154 11.87 13.94 -4.28
CA LEU A 154 13.27 13.84 -3.92
C LEU A 154 13.74 15.07 -3.13
N LEU A 155 13.37 16.28 -3.57
CA LEU A 155 13.71 17.53 -2.92
C LEU A 155 13.12 17.59 -1.51
N ASN A 156 11.85 17.26 -1.34
CA ASN A 156 11.17 17.27 -0.03
C ASN A 156 11.80 16.29 0.96
N GLN A 157 12.37 15.17 0.47
CA GLN A 157 12.89 14.11 1.32
C GLN A 157 14.40 14.22 1.58
N THR A 158 15.16 14.87 0.71
CA THR A 158 16.63 14.91 0.79
C THR A 158 17.21 16.32 0.79
N ASN A 159 16.40 17.35 0.52
CA ASN A 159 16.83 18.73 0.25
C ASN A 159 17.87 18.85 -0.90
N ALA A 160 18.04 17.81 -1.71
CA ALA A 160 18.98 17.82 -2.83
C ALA A 160 18.27 18.22 -4.12
N ALA A 161 18.70 19.33 -4.73
CA ALA A 161 18.27 19.69 -6.07
C ALA A 161 18.92 18.74 -7.11
N MET A 162 18.16 18.36 -8.13
CA MET A 162 18.66 17.52 -9.23
C MET A 162 18.54 18.29 -10.55
N PRO A 163 19.55 19.06 -10.97
CA PRO A 163 19.51 19.79 -12.22
C PRO A 163 19.38 18.85 -13.42
N ALA A 164 18.60 19.26 -14.41
CA ALA A 164 18.28 18.47 -15.59
C ALA A 164 18.86 19.06 -16.89
N ILE A 165 19.38 18.18 -17.75
CA ILE A 165 19.75 18.43 -19.15
C ILE A 165 18.80 17.62 -20.01
N LEU A 166 18.08 18.25 -20.92
CA LEU A 166 17.25 17.56 -21.91
C LEU A 166 18.05 17.35 -23.19
N VAL A 167 18.14 16.12 -23.66
CA VAL A 167 18.80 15.71 -24.91
C VAL A 167 17.73 15.20 -25.87
N LEU A 168 17.57 15.90 -26.99
CA LEU A 168 16.69 15.50 -28.07
C LEU A 168 17.48 14.64 -29.07
N SER A 169 17.26 13.33 -29.04
CA SER A 169 18.02 12.34 -29.80
C SER A 169 17.43 12.07 -31.19
N LYS A 170 18.09 11.25 -32.02
CA LYS A 170 17.58 10.84 -33.35
C LYS A 170 17.33 12.00 -34.32
N LEU A 171 18.16 13.04 -34.26
CA LEU A 171 18.05 14.19 -35.16
C LEU A 171 17.94 13.76 -36.63
N MET A 172 18.70 12.75 -37.05
CA MET A 172 18.79 12.36 -38.46
C MET A 172 17.64 11.46 -38.93
N THR A 173 16.67 11.16 -38.07
CA THR A 173 15.41 10.53 -38.48
C THR A 173 14.38 11.53 -39.00
N GLU A 174 14.65 12.82 -38.86
CA GLU A 174 13.82 13.90 -39.40
C GLU A 174 13.97 14.08 -40.91
N SER A 175 13.04 14.84 -41.49
CA SER A 175 13.20 15.34 -42.85
C SER A 175 14.46 16.20 -42.98
N LYS A 176 15.10 16.18 -44.16
CA LYS A 176 16.32 16.97 -44.42
C LYS A 176 16.15 18.46 -44.11
N LEU A 177 14.97 19.02 -44.38
CA LEU A 177 14.65 20.41 -44.09
C LEU A 177 14.76 20.72 -42.59
N VAL A 178 14.27 19.81 -41.75
CA VAL A 178 14.27 19.96 -40.30
C VAL A 178 15.64 19.65 -39.72
N SER A 179 16.33 18.63 -40.24
CA SER A 179 17.67 18.26 -39.74
C SER A 179 18.75 19.28 -40.12
N ASP A 180 18.64 19.96 -41.28
CA ASP A 180 19.53 21.06 -41.68
C ASP A 180 19.31 22.34 -40.86
N LYS A 181 18.13 22.52 -40.24
CA LYS A 181 17.73 23.69 -39.43
C LYS A 181 17.02 23.30 -38.13
N PRO A 182 17.69 22.54 -37.24
CA PRO A 182 17.02 21.96 -36.08
C PRO A 182 16.65 23.00 -35.02
N GLU A 183 17.21 24.21 -35.07
CA GLU A 183 16.93 25.32 -34.15
C GLU A 183 15.46 25.73 -34.15
N VAL A 184 14.77 25.60 -35.30
CA VAL A 184 13.35 25.94 -35.41
C VAL A 184 12.52 24.99 -34.56
N LYS A 185 12.66 23.67 -34.77
CA LYS A 185 11.92 22.66 -33.99
C LYS A 185 12.35 22.65 -32.53
N THR A 186 13.64 22.87 -32.24
CA THR A 186 14.15 23.00 -30.86
C THR A 186 13.48 24.16 -30.12
N SER A 187 13.21 25.27 -30.80
CA SER A 187 12.50 26.41 -30.22
C SER A 187 11.04 26.06 -29.91
N LEU A 188 10.39 25.21 -30.72
CA LEU A 188 9.06 24.70 -30.41
C LEU A 188 9.06 23.80 -29.16
N PHE A 189 10.06 22.93 -29.00
CA PHE A 189 10.22 22.15 -27.76
C PHE A 189 10.41 23.06 -26.55
N LYS A 190 11.20 24.15 -26.67
CA LYS A 190 11.36 25.14 -25.61
C LYS A 190 10.03 25.77 -25.22
N ASN A 191 9.24 26.20 -26.21
CA ASN A 191 7.93 26.80 -25.97
C ASN A 191 7.00 25.81 -25.29
N ALA A 192 6.91 24.56 -25.78
CA ALA A 192 6.09 23.52 -25.16
C ALA A 192 6.48 23.27 -23.69
N ILE A 193 7.78 23.26 -23.35
CA ILE A 193 8.23 23.15 -21.95
C ILE A 193 7.80 24.37 -21.14
N VAL A 194 7.92 25.58 -21.68
CA VAL A 194 7.49 26.81 -21.00
C VAL A 194 5.98 26.78 -20.74
N ASP A 195 5.19 26.35 -21.71
CA ASP A 195 3.74 26.43 -21.67
C ASP A 195 3.11 25.30 -20.86
N LEU A 196 3.65 24.08 -20.95
CA LEU A 196 3.00 22.86 -20.49
C LEU A 196 3.75 22.11 -19.37
N ALA A 197 5.05 22.36 -19.17
CA ALA A 197 5.80 21.65 -18.12
C ALA A 197 5.58 22.30 -16.74
N PRO A 198 5.55 21.49 -15.65
CA PRO A 198 5.43 22.02 -14.29
C PRO A 198 6.53 23.03 -13.94
N ALA A 199 6.21 24.00 -13.08
CA ALA A 199 7.16 25.05 -12.67
C ALA A 199 8.46 24.50 -12.09
N THR A 200 8.38 23.46 -11.27
CA THR A 200 9.54 22.78 -10.68
C THR A 200 10.50 22.26 -11.75
N PHE A 201 9.96 21.64 -12.80
CA PHE A 201 10.76 21.15 -13.91
C PHE A 201 11.43 22.28 -14.69
N ARG A 202 10.70 23.36 -14.96
CA ARG A 202 11.22 24.54 -15.67
C ARG A 202 12.39 25.19 -14.92
N GLN A 203 12.34 25.24 -13.59
CA GLN A 203 13.42 25.78 -12.76
C GLN A 203 14.68 24.91 -12.76
N LEU A 204 14.50 23.58 -12.81
CA LEU A 204 15.59 22.61 -12.74
C LEU A 204 16.19 22.26 -14.11
N THR A 205 15.46 22.49 -15.20
CA THR A 205 15.95 22.28 -16.55
C THR A 205 16.87 23.41 -16.97
N ARG A 206 18.15 23.09 -17.18
CA ARG A 206 19.19 24.10 -17.44
C ARG A 206 19.53 24.24 -18.91
N SER A 207 19.27 23.23 -19.73
CA SER A 207 19.57 23.24 -21.17
C SER A 207 18.81 22.19 -21.95
N ILE A 208 18.57 22.49 -23.23
CA ILE A 208 18.09 21.55 -24.24
C ILE A 208 19.20 21.41 -25.28
N LEU A 209 19.62 20.19 -25.52
CA LEU A 209 20.69 19.81 -26.44
C LEU A 209 20.13 18.87 -27.50
N ILE A 210 20.81 18.77 -28.64
CA ILE A 210 20.46 17.85 -29.71
C ILE A 210 21.53 16.75 -29.80
N GLY A 211 21.13 15.54 -30.19
CA GLY A 211 22.03 14.41 -30.33
C GLY A 211 21.67 13.45 -31.46
N GLU A 212 22.69 12.77 -31.98
CA GLU A 212 22.56 11.65 -32.91
C GLU A 212 23.40 10.47 -32.40
N ASN A 213 22.71 9.37 -32.09
CA ASN A 213 23.31 8.20 -31.46
C ASN A 213 23.89 7.20 -32.46
N LYS A 214 23.54 7.32 -33.75
CA LYS A 214 24.02 6.46 -34.84
C LYS A 214 24.60 7.28 -36.01
N PRO A 215 25.65 8.08 -35.75
CA PRO A 215 26.21 8.98 -36.77
C PRO A 215 26.72 8.26 -38.02
N GLU A 216 27.14 7.00 -37.88
CA GLU A 216 27.61 6.14 -38.96
C GLU A 216 26.52 5.82 -40.00
N LEU A 217 25.26 5.69 -39.57
CA LEU A 217 24.14 5.43 -40.48
C LEU A 217 23.76 6.66 -41.30
N SER A 218 24.01 7.84 -40.74
CA SER A 218 23.67 9.14 -41.33
C SER A 218 24.84 9.81 -42.05
N ARG A 219 26.01 9.16 -42.07
CA ARG A 219 27.26 9.66 -42.68
C ARG A 219 27.67 11.05 -42.17
N LEU A 220 27.43 11.33 -40.89
CA LEU A 220 27.85 12.58 -40.27
C LEU A 220 29.38 12.65 -40.17
N SER A 221 29.96 13.81 -40.47
CA SER A 221 31.41 14.02 -40.38
C SER A 221 31.87 14.05 -38.93
N GLU A 222 33.06 13.52 -38.65
CA GLU A 222 33.73 13.74 -37.38
C GLU A 222 34.73 14.90 -37.47
N LYS A 223 34.85 15.68 -36.38
CA LYS A 223 35.88 16.70 -36.19
C LYS A 223 36.46 16.55 -34.79
N ASP A 224 37.78 16.40 -34.70
CA ASP A 224 38.50 16.18 -33.45
C ASP A 224 38.01 14.95 -32.66
N GLY A 225 37.54 13.92 -33.37
CA GLY A 225 36.98 12.71 -32.77
C GLY A 225 35.56 12.88 -32.21
N TRP A 226 34.86 13.98 -32.53
CA TRP A 226 33.46 14.22 -32.16
C TRP A 226 32.58 14.27 -33.40
N THR A 227 31.36 13.76 -33.32
CA THR A 227 30.38 13.84 -34.41
C THR A 227 29.90 15.29 -34.56
N ASN A 228 30.05 15.88 -35.74
CA ASN A 228 29.43 17.15 -36.06
C ASN A 228 27.96 16.94 -36.44
N LEU A 229 27.08 17.66 -35.76
CA LEU A 229 25.68 17.78 -36.11
C LEU A 229 25.48 18.87 -37.18
N PRO A 230 24.37 18.86 -37.93
CA PRO A 230 24.09 19.85 -38.97
C PRO A 230 24.07 21.31 -38.50
N ASN A 231 23.72 21.55 -37.23
CA ASN A 231 23.75 22.88 -36.61
C ASN A 231 25.17 23.33 -36.15
N GLY A 232 26.21 22.54 -36.46
CA GLY A 232 27.59 22.82 -36.08
C GLY A 232 27.97 22.42 -34.66
N GLU A 233 27.02 21.91 -33.86
CA GLU A 233 27.34 21.35 -32.54
C GLU A 233 28.07 20.01 -32.66
N GLN A 234 28.78 19.62 -31.60
CA GLN A 234 29.51 18.37 -31.52
C GLN A 234 28.87 17.44 -30.50
N TYR A 235 28.47 16.23 -30.91
CA TYR A 235 27.85 15.22 -30.05
C TYR A 235 28.81 14.04 -29.79
N PRO A 236 28.85 13.47 -28.57
CA PRO A 236 28.18 13.89 -27.32
C PRO A 236 28.95 14.97 -26.53
N LYS A 237 29.86 15.71 -27.19
CA LYS A 237 30.69 16.75 -26.55
C LYS A 237 29.84 17.82 -25.86
N ASN A 238 28.77 18.29 -26.52
CA ASN A 238 27.82 19.25 -25.97
C ASN A 238 27.19 18.78 -24.65
N VAL A 239 26.86 17.49 -24.50
CA VAL A 239 26.36 16.90 -23.25
C VAL A 239 27.43 16.92 -22.16
N LEU A 240 28.65 16.47 -22.47
CA LEU A 240 29.78 16.45 -21.54
C LEU A 240 30.16 17.86 -21.06
N ASP A 241 30.23 18.81 -21.97
CA ASP A 241 30.57 20.21 -21.67
C ASP A 241 29.47 20.85 -20.82
N LYS A 242 28.19 20.50 -21.05
CA LYS A 242 27.10 20.99 -20.23
C LYS A 242 27.10 20.41 -18.81
N ILE A 243 27.34 19.11 -18.66
CA ILE A 243 27.53 18.49 -17.33
C ILE A 243 28.67 19.20 -16.59
N THR A 244 29.81 19.42 -17.26
CA THR A 244 30.95 20.15 -16.69
C THR A 244 30.54 21.55 -16.22
N SER A 245 29.79 22.29 -17.04
CA SER A 245 29.31 23.63 -16.70
C SER A 245 28.36 23.62 -15.50
N LEU A 246 27.50 22.62 -15.35
CA LEU A 246 26.62 22.51 -14.19
C LEU A 246 27.41 22.23 -12.90
N LEU A 247 28.40 21.34 -12.96
CA LEU A 247 29.25 21.01 -11.81
C LEU A 247 30.18 22.16 -11.42
N GLN A 248 30.53 23.05 -12.35
CA GLN A 248 31.27 24.28 -12.05
C GLN A 248 30.39 25.35 -11.38
N GLN A 249 29.08 25.32 -11.65
CA GLN A 249 28.10 26.23 -11.06
C GLN A 249 27.61 25.74 -9.69
N SER A 250 27.77 24.44 -9.39
CA SER A 250 27.52 23.91 -8.05
C SER A 250 28.76 24.04 -7.17
N ASP A 251 28.57 24.06 -5.85
CA ASP A 251 29.68 24.08 -4.88
C ASP A 251 30.44 22.73 -4.80
N SER A 252 30.07 21.75 -5.63
CA SER A 252 30.61 20.38 -5.60
C SER A 252 31.97 20.26 -6.31
N LYS A 253 33.02 20.69 -5.60
CA LYS A 253 34.42 20.52 -6.03
C LYS A 253 34.81 19.05 -6.23
N SER A 254 34.25 18.13 -5.43
CA SER A 254 34.54 16.69 -5.52
C SER A 254 33.90 16.05 -6.76
N GLY A 255 32.64 16.38 -7.07
CA GLY A 255 31.94 15.92 -8.25
C GLY A 255 32.62 16.38 -9.55
N LEU A 256 32.98 17.67 -9.63
CA LEU A 256 33.72 18.23 -10.78
C LEU A 256 35.08 17.54 -10.98
N LYS A 257 35.83 17.33 -9.89
CA LYS A 257 37.13 16.65 -9.93
C LYS A 257 37.00 15.20 -10.40
N SER A 258 35.98 14.47 -9.92
CA SER A 258 35.70 13.10 -10.37
C SER A 258 35.40 13.06 -11.87
N PHE A 259 34.52 13.92 -12.35
CA PHE A 259 34.09 13.95 -13.74
C PHE A 259 35.23 14.33 -14.70
N ILE A 260 35.99 15.38 -14.38
CA ILE A 260 37.18 15.77 -15.18
C ILE A 260 38.21 14.65 -15.16
N GLY A 261 38.50 14.07 -14.00
CA GLY A 261 39.46 12.98 -13.86
C GLY A 261 39.13 11.78 -14.75
N ILE A 262 37.84 11.44 -14.89
CA ILE A 262 37.38 10.39 -15.80
C ILE A 262 37.56 10.79 -17.27
N ARG A 263 37.18 12.03 -17.63
CA ARG A 263 37.28 12.55 -19.00
C ARG A 263 38.72 12.59 -19.51
N THR A 264 39.70 12.85 -18.63
CA THR A 264 41.11 13.02 -19.00
C THR A 264 42.00 11.83 -18.69
N SER A 265 41.46 10.73 -18.13
CA SER A 265 42.24 9.54 -17.78
C SER A 265 42.76 8.79 -19.01
N THR A 266 43.74 7.89 -18.85
CA THR A 266 44.15 6.95 -19.90
C THR A 266 43.36 5.64 -19.81
N PRO A 267 43.02 4.98 -20.94
CA PRO A 267 42.10 3.82 -20.98
C PRO A 267 42.51 2.63 -20.11
N SER A 268 43.80 2.48 -19.85
CA SER A 268 44.38 1.36 -19.11
C SER A 268 44.03 1.35 -17.61
N ASN A 269 43.47 2.43 -17.07
CA ASN A 269 43.42 2.64 -15.63
C ASN A 269 42.01 2.84 -15.03
N VAL A 270 40.97 2.88 -15.85
CA VAL A 270 39.59 3.13 -15.41
C VAL A 270 38.86 1.80 -15.20
N ARG A 271 38.40 1.54 -13.97
CA ARG A 271 37.56 0.37 -13.66
C ARG A 271 36.09 0.71 -13.90
N LEU A 272 35.42 -0.08 -14.74
CA LEU A 272 33.98 -0.06 -14.94
C LEU A 272 33.37 -1.26 -14.22
N THR A 273 32.41 -1.03 -13.34
CA THR A 273 31.59 -2.09 -12.74
C THR A 273 30.15 -1.90 -13.17
N GLU A 274 29.55 -2.93 -13.76
CA GLU A 274 28.13 -2.98 -14.10
C GLU A 274 27.37 -3.72 -12.99
N ARG A 275 26.30 -3.11 -12.48
CA ARG A 275 25.38 -3.73 -11.54
C ARG A 275 23.95 -3.56 -12.03
N LYS A 276 23.28 -4.67 -12.32
CA LYS A 276 21.84 -4.69 -12.63
C LYS A 276 21.07 -4.67 -11.32
N LEU A 277 20.22 -3.67 -11.14
CA LEU A 277 19.41 -3.51 -9.95
C LEU A 277 18.03 -4.10 -10.23
N TYR A 278 17.81 -5.29 -9.68
CA TYR A 278 16.50 -5.91 -9.62
C TYR A 278 15.73 -5.36 -8.43
N HIS A 279 14.49 -4.94 -8.67
CA HIS A 279 13.55 -4.77 -7.58
C HIS A 279 12.30 -5.60 -7.86
N GLN A 280 12.16 -6.71 -7.13
CA GLN A 280 10.84 -7.22 -6.82
C GLN A 280 10.24 -6.23 -5.82
N MET A 281 9.19 -5.51 -6.23
CA MET A 281 8.38 -4.78 -5.26
C MET A 281 7.73 -5.81 -4.34
N ASN A 282 8.29 -5.98 -3.14
CA ASN A 282 7.45 -6.33 -2.01
C ASN A 282 6.64 -5.06 -1.73
N SER A 283 5.38 -5.05 -2.16
CA SER A 283 4.38 -3.95 -2.09
C SER A 283 4.07 -3.44 -0.67
N SER A 284 4.96 -3.64 0.29
CA SER A 284 4.69 -3.53 1.73
C SER A 284 5.09 -2.21 2.37
N THR A 285 5.68 -1.26 1.62
CA THR A 285 6.17 0.01 2.17
C THR A 285 5.30 1.18 1.70
N TYR A 286 4.72 1.90 2.66
CA TYR A 286 3.82 3.04 2.48
C TYR A 286 4.34 4.09 1.47
N ASP A 287 5.62 4.43 1.55
CA ASP A 287 6.28 5.39 0.66
C ASP A 287 6.25 4.95 -0.83
N ASP A 288 6.29 3.65 -1.10
CA ASP A 288 6.22 3.12 -2.47
C ASP A 288 4.80 3.20 -3.02
N PHE A 289 3.81 2.99 -2.16
CA PHE A 289 2.41 3.13 -2.52
C PHE A 289 2.06 4.60 -2.82
N LEU A 290 2.49 5.54 -1.96
CA LEU A 290 2.28 6.98 -2.16
C LEU A 290 2.96 7.49 -3.44
N LEU A 291 4.21 7.07 -3.68
CA LEU A 291 4.92 7.45 -4.90
C LEU A 291 4.22 6.88 -6.14
N THR A 292 3.77 5.62 -6.09
CA THR A 292 3.00 4.98 -7.16
C THR A 292 1.68 5.71 -7.42
N ALA A 293 0.94 6.06 -6.37
CA ALA A 293 -0.31 6.81 -6.46
C ALA A 293 -0.09 8.21 -7.08
N HIS A 294 0.92 8.96 -6.62
CA HIS A 294 1.26 10.27 -7.18
C HIS A 294 1.68 10.22 -8.66
N ILE A 295 2.34 9.15 -9.10
CA ILE A 295 2.82 9.03 -10.48
C ILE A 295 1.68 8.60 -11.43
N SER A 296 0.81 7.69 -10.99
CA SER A 296 -0.35 7.26 -11.78
C SER A 296 -1.42 8.36 -11.95
N VAL A 297 -1.48 9.32 -11.02
CA VAL A 297 -2.21 10.60 -11.17
C VAL A 297 -1.78 11.38 -12.41
N VAL A 298 -0.49 11.37 -12.72
CA VAL A 298 0.10 12.05 -13.88
C VAL A 298 -0.17 11.30 -15.19
N GLU A 299 -0.28 9.96 -15.17
CA GLU A 299 -0.52 9.15 -16.38
C GLU A 299 -1.94 9.27 -16.94
N GLY A 300 -2.92 9.59 -16.09
CA GLY A 300 -4.33 9.49 -16.46
C GLY A 300 -5.07 10.80 -16.67
N GLY A 301 -4.42 11.95 -16.48
CA GLY A 301 -5.14 13.20 -16.30
C GLY A 301 -6.18 13.04 -15.18
N ILE A 302 -5.77 12.46 -14.05
CA ILE A 302 -6.72 12.07 -12.99
C ILE A 302 -7.56 13.27 -12.57
N GLU A 303 -7.02 14.48 -12.56
CA GLU A 303 -7.75 15.71 -12.27
C GLU A 303 -8.90 16.01 -13.25
N ASP A 304 -8.92 15.44 -14.46
CA ASP A 304 -9.99 15.63 -15.45
C ASP A 304 -11.10 14.56 -15.36
N VAL A 305 -10.83 13.48 -14.64
CA VAL A 305 -11.76 12.38 -14.44
C VAL A 305 -12.84 12.80 -13.45
N GLU A 306 -14.11 12.51 -13.77
CA GLU A 306 -15.28 13.06 -13.06
C GLU A 306 -15.26 12.74 -11.54
N ILE A 307 -14.92 11.50 -11.17
CA ILE A 307 -14.77 11.10 -9.76
C ILE A 307 -13.70 11.93 -9.06
N SER A 308 -12.54 12.07 -9.67
CA SER A 308 -11.41 12.78 -9.07
C SER A 308 -11.68 14.26 -8.91
N ARG A 309 -12.37 14.92 -9.86
CA ARG A 309 -12.81 16.31 -9.74
C ARG A 309 -13.74 16.50 -8.55
N LYS A 310 -14.65 15.55 -8.37
CA LYS A 310 -15.60 15.57 -7.26
C LYS A 310 -14.89 15.39 -5.91
N LEU A 311 -13.91 14.48 -5.84
CA LEU A 311 -13.03 14.32 -4.68
C LEU A 311 -12.20 15.57 -4.37
N ILE A 312 -11.57 16.19 -5.38
CA ILE A 312 -10.80 17.45 -5.22
C ILE A 312 -11.69 18.57 -4.69
N THR A 313 -12.89 18.70 -5.26
CA THR A 313 -13.86 19.72 -4.85
C THR A 313 -14.23 19.53 -3.38
N GLN A 314 -14.53 18.29 -2.97
CA GLN A 314 -14.89 17.99 -1.59
C GLN A 314 -13.73 18.19 -0.62
N TYR A 315 -12.53 17.74 -1.00
CA TYR A 315 -11.30 17.96 -0.24
C TYR A 315 -11.08 19.46 0.01
N ALA A 316 -11.14 20.29 -1.04
CA ALA A 316 -10.95 21.72 -0.93
C ALA A 316 -12.00 22.41 -0.03
N GLN A 317 -13.23 21.90 0.00
CA GLN A 317 -14.30 22.43 0.84
C GLN A 317 -14.13 22.07 2.33
N GLY A 318 -13.49 20.95 2.66
CA GLY A 318 -13.23 20.55 4.05
C GLY A 318 -11.78 20.76 4.52
N TYR A 319 -10.92 21.35 3.69
CA TYR A 319 -9.53 21.62 4.04
C TYR A 319 -9.40 22.88 4.91
N ASP A 320 -9.24 22.69 6.22
CA ASP A 320 -8.78 23.73 7.15
C ASP A 320 -7.27 23.54 7.40
N PRO A 321 -6.41 24.53 7.08
CA PRO A 321 -4.96 24.42 7.29
C PRO A 321 -4.55 24.30 8.78
N THR A 322 -5.45 24.61 9.72
CA THR A 322 -5.23 24.50 11.16
C THR A 322 -5.55 23.11 11.69
N TYR A 323 -6.55 22.45 11.10
CA TYR A 323 -7.02 21.11 11.42
C TYR A 323 -7.55 20.43 10.16
N PRO A 324 -6.67 19.91 9.29
CA PRO A 324 -7.10 19.34 8.02
C PRO A 324 -8.03 18.16 8.28
N ARG A 325 -9.27 18.28 7.82
CA ARG A 325 -10.30 17.24 7.95
C ARG A 325 -9.99 16.00 7.09
N TYR A 326 -9.13 16.19 6.09
CA TYR A 326 -8.58 15.18 5.19
C TYR A 326 -7.12 15.53 4.88
N THR A 327 -6.24 14.54 4.76
CA THR A 327 -4.88 14.77 4.26
C THR A 327 -4.84 14.84 2.72
N LEU A 328 -3.85 15.53 2.17
CA LEU A 328 -3.60 15.51 0.72
C LEU A 328 -3.25 14.09 0.25
N ASP A 329 -2.60 13.32 1.11
CA ASP A 329 -2.26 11.93 0.87
C ASP A 329 -3.54 11.09 0.74
N ALA A 330 -4.54 11.31 1.60
CA ALA A 330 -5.80 10.60 1.54
C ALA A 330 -6.55 10.85 0.21
N LEU A 331 -6.59 12.10 -0.26
CA LEU A 331 -7.17 12.44 -1.54
C LEU A 331 -6.49 11.68 -2.70
N LEU A 332 -5.16 11.67 -2.73
CA LEU A 332 -4.39 11.13 -3.84
C LEU A 332 -4.41 9.60 -3.88
N GLN A 333 -4.39 8.95 -2.71
CA GLN A 333 -4.55 7.50 -2.60
C GLN A 333 -5.94 7.05 -3.07
N LEU A 334 -6.99 7.82 -2.74
CA LEU A 334 -8.36 7.50 -3.15
C LEU A 334 -8.56 7.66 -4.66
N GLN A 335 -8.01 8.71 -5.25
CA GLN A 335 -8.02 8.93 -6.69
C GLN A 335 -7.30 7.80 -7.45
N TYR A 336 -6.13 7.38 -6.95
CA TYR A 336 -5.40 6.23 -7.51
C TYR A 336 -6.21 4.93 -7.38
N PHE A 337 -6.80 4.69 -6.22
CA PHE A 337 -7.62 3.52 -5.97
C PHE A 337 -8.74 3.41 -7.02
N PHE A 338 -9.50 4.48 -7.25
CA PHE A 338 -10.55 4.49 -8.27
C PHE A 338 -10.03 4.26 -9.68
N GLN A 339 -8.90 4.88 -10.05
CA GLN A 339 -8.27 4.65 -11.35
C GLN A 339 -7.84 3.19 -11.53
N SER A 340 -7.24 2.57 -10.51
CA SER A 340 -6.82 1.16 -10.53
C SER A 340 -7.99 0.20 -10.71
N LYS A 341 -9.17 0.58 -10.20
CA LYS A 341 -10.44 -0.14 -10.37
C LYS A 341 -11.18 0.24 -11.66
N LEU A 342 -10.59 1.08 -12.50
CA LEU A 342 -11.18 1.63 -13.73
C LEU A 342 -12.50 2.40 -13.51
N ILE A 343 -12.70 2.93 -12.31
CA ILE A 343 -13.87 3.73 -11.94
C ILE A 343 -13.52 5.20 -12.21
N LYS A 344 -14.06 5.74 -13.31
CA LYS A 344 -13.77 7.08 -13.84
C LYS A 344 -14.95 8.05 -13.72
N LYS A 345 -16.17 7.53 -13.66
CA LYS A 345 -17.42 8.31 -13.64
C LYS A 345 -18.25 7.96 -12.41
N VAL A 346 -19.08 8.90 -11.96
CA VAL A 346 -19.92 8.71 -10.77
C VAL A 346 -20.91 7.56 -10.96
N ASP A 347 -21.39 7.33 -12.19
CA ASP A 347 -22.31 6.24 -12.51
C ASP A 347 -21.69 4.83 -12.48
N GLN A 348 -20.36 4.75 -12.46
CA GLN A 348 -19.59 3.52 -12.30
C GLN A 348 -19.34 3.17 -10.84
N LEU A 349 -19.69 4.08 -9.90
CA LEU A 349 -19.67 3.75 -8.48
C LEU A 349 -20.69 2.66 -8.17
N PRO A 350 -20.46 1.88 -7.10
CA PRO A 350 -21.44 0.95 -6.60
C PRO A 350 -22.82 1.59 -6.42
N LYS A 351 -23.87 0.84 -6.78
CA LYS A 351 -25.27 1.32 -6.64
C LYS A 351 -26.01 0.66 -5.48
N SER A 352 -25.45 -0.38 -4.89
CA SER A 352 -26.05 -1.13 -3.79
C SER A 352 -25.09 -1.16 -2.60
N GLY A 353 -25.65 -1.24 -1.39
CA GLY A 353 -24.88 -1.34 -0.15
C GLY A 353 -23.83 -2.47 -0.15
N PRO A 354 -24.16 -3.71 -0.58
CA PRO A 354 -23.18 -4.79 -0.70
C PRO A 354 -22.00 -4.46 -1.63
N ASN A 355 -22.25 -3.78 -2.75
CA ASN A 355 -21.19 -3.38 -3.68
C ASN A 355 -20.36 -2.21 -3.13
N TRP A 356 -20.95 -1.33 -2.32
CA TRP A 356 -20.21 -0.31 -1.57
C TRP A 356 -19.32 -0.94 -0.51
N ALA A 357 -19.85 -1.89 0.27
CA ALA A 357 -19.07 -2.67 1.22
C ALA A 357 -17.89 -3.38 0.56
N LYS A 358 -18.13 -3.99 -0.60
CA LYS A 358 -17.09 -4.60 -1.43
C LYS A 358 -15.99 -3.60 -1.82
N LEU A 359 -16.39 -2.40 -2.27
CA LEU A 359 -15.44 -1.34 -2.62
C LEU A 359 -14.65 -0.84 -1.40
N PHE A 360 -15.29 -0.69 -0.24
CA PHE A 360 -14.60 -0.31 1.00
C PHE A 360 -13.64 -1.39 1.48
N LEU A 361 -14.02 -2.66 1.35
CA LEU A 361 -13.12 -3.78 1.63
C LEU A 361 -11.95 -3.81 0.64
N ASP A 362 -12.11 -3.37 -0.60
CA ASP A 362 -11.00 -3.25 -1.55
C ASP A 362 -10.02 -2.12 -1.17
N MET A 363 -10.46 -1.14 -0.38
CA MET A 363 -9.65 -0.03 0.14
C MET A 363 -8.97 -0.37 1.49
N ILE A 364 -9.19 -1.57 2.02
CA ILE A 364 -8.85 -1.94 3.39
C ILE A 364 -7.34 -1.95 3.69
N ASP A 365 -6.51 -2.12 2.66
CA ASP A 365 -5.05 -2.10 2.76
C ASP A 365 -4.47 -0.68 2.67
N LEU A 366 -5.31 0.33 2.44
CA LEU A 366 -4.90 1.72 2.35
C LEU A 366 -4.79 2.35 3.75
N PRO A 367 -3.68 3.04 4.07
CA PRO A 367 -3.50 3.84 5.29
C PRO A 367 -4.55 4.95 5.36
N GLU A 368 -5.01 5.33 6.56
CA GLU A 368 -6.02 6.41 6.73
C GLU A 368 -7.43 6.02 6.23
N SER A 369 -7.82 4.75 6.40
CA SER A 369 -9.14 4.21 6.00
C SER A 369 -10.33 5.07 6.42
N ASP A 370 -10.24 5.68 7.59
CA ASP A 370 -11.30 6.50 8.18
C ASP A 370 -11.45 7.84 7.44
N GLU A 371 -10.34 8.41 6.96
CA GLU A 371 -10.33 9.66 6.18
C GLU A 371 -10.86 9.45 4.76
N PHE A 372 -10.54 8.32 4.13
CA PHE A 372 -11.12 7.99 2.82
C PHE A 372 -12.62 7.86 2.88
N PHE A 373 -13.14 7.21 3.91
CA PHE A 373 -14.57 7.01 4.03
C PHE A 373 -15.28 8.35 4.21
N ASN A 374 -14.75 9.23 5.07
CA ASN A 374 -15.31 10.57 5.24
C ASN A 374 -15.32 11.33 3.90
N LEU A 375 -14.19 11.35 3.20
CA LEU A 375 -14.09 12.04 1.91
C LEU A 375 -15.03 11.44 0.85
N LEU A 376 -15.19 10.11 0.81
CA LEU A 376 -16.11 9.41 -0.08
C LEU A 376 -17.57 9.75 0.21
N THR A 377 -17.94 9.66 1.49
CA THR A 377 -19.29 9.96 1.97
C THR A 377 -19.67 11.38 1.61
N ASP A 378 -18.80 12.33 1.95
CA ASP A 378 -19.04 13.75 1.71
C ASP A 378 -19.09 14.04 0.21
N ALA A 379 -18.23 13.39 -0.61
CA ALA A 379 -18.17 13.64 -2.04
C ALA A 379 -19.33 13.01 -2.81
N PHE A 380 -19.78 11.81 -2.45
CA PHE A 380 -20.68 11.01 -3.27
C PHE A 380 -22.02 10.69 -2.63
N ASN A 381 -22.30 11.19 -1.43
CA ASN A 381 -23.43 10.75 -0.61
C ASN A 381 -23.49 9.21 -0.57
N VAL A 382 -22.32 8.59 -0.37
CA VAL A 382 -22.29 7.14 -0.13
C VAL A 382 -23.26 6.90 1.00
N PRO A 383 -24.26 6.01 0.83
CA PRO A 383 -25.26 5.79 1.85
C PRO A 383 -24.53 5.47 3.15
N THR A 384 -24.57 6.43 4.09
CA THR A 384 -23.96 6.35 5.42
C THR A 384 -24.65 5.32 6.30
N ILE A 385 -25.60 4.59 5.75
CA ILE A 385 -26.66 4.00 6.53
C ILE A 385 -27.00 2.67 5.87
N PHE A 386 -26.52 1.58 6.45
CA PHE A 386 -27.45 0.51 6.79
C PHE A 386 -28.07 0.96 8.11
N PRO A 387 -29.24 1.62 8.15
CA PRO A 387 -29.89 1.92 9.42
C PRO A 387 -30.39 0.59 9.93
N VAL A 388 -29.51 -0.14 10.57
CA VAL A 388 -29.90 -1.30 11.31
C VAL A 388 -30.25 -0.77 12.68
N THR A 389 -31.53 -0.38 12.84
CA THR A 389 -32.10 -0.19 14.16
C THR A 389 -32.18 -1.57 14.80
N PRO A 390 -31.58 -1.78 15.98
CA PRO A 390 -31.84 -2.98 16.77
C PRO A 390 -33.35 -3.09 16.96
N ASN A 391 -33.91 -4.23 16.58
CA ASN A 391 -35.28 -4.53 16.90
C ASN A 391 -35.34 -4.85 18.39
N GLU A 392 -36.02 -4.02 19.19
CA GLU A 392 -36.10 -4.22 20.64
C GLU A 392 -36.84 -5.51 21.03
N GLU A 393 -37.55 -6.14 20.09
CA GLU A 393 -38.22 -7.42 20.27
C GLU A 393 -37.33 -8.64 19.95
N ASN A 394 -36.28 -8.50 19.13
CA ASN A 394 -35.42 -9.61 18.72
C ASN A 394 -33.98 -9.41 19.18
N VAL A 395 -33.31 -10.50 19.56
CA VAL A 395 -31.89 -10.44 19.93
C VAL A 395 -31.06 -11.12 18.85
N SER A 396 -30.19 -10.38 18.20
CA SER A 396 -29.23 -10.88 17.22
C SER A 396 -27.80 -10.81 17.74
N ILE A 397 -27.05 -11.90 17.56
CA ILE A 397 -25.68 -12.04 18.06
C ILE A 397 -24.77 -12.50 16.93
N VAL A 398 -23.78 -11.67 16.57
CA VAL A 398 -22.72 -12.08 15.62
C VAL A 398 -21.61 -12.80 16.37
N ILE A 399 -21.29 -14.02 15.91
CA ILE A 399 -20.28 -14.88 16.50
C ILE A 399 -19.20 -15.08 15.44
N MET A 400 -18.04 -14.48 15.67
CA MET A 400 -16.95 -14.49 14.70
C MET A 400 -15.59 -14.50 15.41
N GLY A 401 -14.51 -14.67 14.67
CA GLY A 401 -13.19 -14.59 15.26
C GLY A 401 -12.13 -15.22 14.38
N LYS A 402 -11.07 -15.72 15.03
CA LYS A 402 -9.96 -16.35 14.34
C LYS A 402 -10.38 -17.72 13.79
N GLY A 403 -9.86 -18.09 12.62
CA GLY A 403 -9.94 -19.45 12.09
C GLY A 403 -9.49 -20.47 13.14
N GLN A 404 -10.00 -21.70 13.07
CA GLN A 404 -9.70 -22.79 14.02
C GLN A 404 -9.93 -22.47 15.51
N SER A 405 -10.52 -21.33 15.87
CA SER A 405 -10.89 -21.01 17.26
C SER A 405 -12.12 -21.76 17.76
N GLY A 406 -12.77 -22.50 16.85
CA GLY A 406 -13.98 -23.27 17.09
C GLY A 406 -15.20 -22.37 17.32
N ILE A 407 -15.43 -21.48 16.35
CA ILE A 407 -16.58 -20.58 16.30
C ILE A 407 -17.87 -21.41 16.24
N SER A 408 -18.03 -22.24 15.21
CA SER A 408 -19.21 -23.11 15.06
C SER A 408 -19.40 -24.09 16.23
N SER A 409 -18.31 -24.63 16.81
CA SER A 409 -18.42 -25.48 18.01
C SER A 409 -18.87 -24.69 19.24
N THR A 410 -18.49 -23.42 19.36
CA THR A 410 -19.01 -22.51 20.39
C THR A 410 -20.51 -22.28 20.20
N VAL A 411 -20.97 -22.05 18.97
CA VAL A 411 -22.42 -21.93 18.65
C VAL A 411 -23.18 -23.19 19.06
N GLN A 412 -22.65 -24.37 18.72
CA GLN A 412 -23.26 -25.65 19.12
C GLN A 412 -23.32 -25.82 20.64
N LYS A 413 -22.29 -25.37 21.37
CA LYS A 413 -22.31 -25.38 22.83
C LYS A 413 -23.34 -24.42 23.39
N ILE A 414 -23.48 -23.22 22.84
CA ILE A 414 -24.49 -22.24 23.25
C ILE A 414 -25.89 -22.81 23.08
N LEU A 415 -26.20 -23.41 21.92
CA LEU A 415 -27.46 -24.12 21.69
C LEU A 415 -27.65 -25.29 22.67
N GLY A 416 -26.61 -26.07 22.92
CA GLY A 416 -26.67 -27.20 23.83
C GLY A 416 -27.43 -28.41 23.27
N PRO A 417 -27.55 -29.49 24.06
CA PRO A 417 -27.93 -30.81 23.55
C PRO A 417 -29.40 -30.96 23.18
N SER A 418 -30.28 -30.10 23.68
CA SER A 418 -31.73 -30.18 23.43
C SER A 418 -32.19 -29.42 22.19
N ALA A 419 -31.27 -28.77 21.47
CA ALA A 419 -31.58 -28.04 20.24
C ALA A 419 -31.90 -29.01 19.08
N GLN A 420 -33.09 -28.88 18.52
CA GLN A 420 -33.54 -29.61 17.33
C GLN A 420 -33.36 -28.74 16.10
N ILE A 421 -32.24 -28.92 15.40
CA ILE A 421 -31.84 -28.09 14.27
C ILE A 421 -32.55 -28.57 12.99
N THR A 422 -33.46 -27.75 12.48
CA THR A 422 -34.10 -27.90 11.17
C THR A 422 -33.42 -26.98 10.17
N THR A 423 -33.21 -27.42 8.94
CA THR A 423 -32.54 -26.60 7.91
C THR A 423 -33.60 -26.03 6.96
N ALA A 424 -33.78 -24.70 6.95
CA ALA A 424 -34.78 -24.03 6.12
C ALA A 424 -34.32 -23.82 4.67
N SER A 425 -33.02 -23.67 4.43
CA SER A 425 -32.42 -23.54 3.10
C SER A 425 -31.49 -24.72 2.82
N THR A 426 -31.73 -25.51 1.77
CA THR A 426 -30.77 -26.52 1.34
C THR A 426 -29.47 -25.84 0.90
N ARG A 427 -28.34 -26.30 1.43
CA ARG A 427 -27.03 -25.91 0.94
C ARG A 427 -26.98 -26.24 -0.57
N PRO A 428 -26.74 -25.27 -1.48
CA PRO A 428 -26.68 -25.52 -2.91
C PRO A 428 -25.70 -26.65 -3.19
N SER A 429 -26.19 -27.74 -3.76
CA SER A 429 -25.44 -28.98 -3.98
C SER A 429 -24.49 -28.93 -5.18
N SER A 430 -24.50 -27.83 -5.95
CA SER A 430 -23.87 -27.74 -7.29
C SER A 430 -22.77 -26.68 -7.46
N SER A 431 -22.39 -25.94 -6.43
CA SER A 431 -21.21 -25.07 -6.51
C SER A 431 -20.01 -25.82 -5.93
N SER A 432 -19.11 -26.26 -6.81
CA SER A 432 -17.77 -26.75 -6.43
C SER A 432 -16.93 -25.70 -5.66
N ASP A 433 -17.44 -24.47 -5.51
CA ASP A 433 -16.96 -23.37 -4.67
C ASP A 433 -18.15 -22.60 -4.05
N GLY A 434 -19.03 -23.31 -3.33
CA GLY A 434 -20.17 -22.70 -2.64
C GLY A 434 -19.78 -21.94 -1.38
N ASP A 435 -19.23 -20.75 -1.59
CA ASP A 435 -18.77 -19.74 -0.64
C ASP A 435 -19.88 -19.24 0.33
N MET A 436 -20.38 -20.13 1.19
CA MET A 436 -21.30 -19.79 2.28
C MET A 436 -20.51 -19.55 3.56
N TYR A 437 -20.33 -18.27 3.90
CA TYR A 437 -19.49 -17.83 5.01
C TYR A 437 -20.29 -17.42 6.24
N VAL A 438 -21.62 -17.32 6.12
CA VAL A 438 -22.52 -16.92 7.20
C VAL A 438 -23.62 -17.96 7.37
N THR A 439 -23.79 -18.43 8.60
CA THR A 439 -24.87 -19.35 8.98
C THR A 439 -25.70 -18.73 10.07
N GLN A 440 -27.01 -18.67 9.86
CA GLN A 440 -27.98 -18.14 10.83
C GLN A 440 -28.68 -19.28 11.56
N TYR A 441 -28.87 -19.11 12.86
CA TYR A 441 -29.68 -19.98 13.72
C TYR A 441 -30.74 -19.13 14.42
N ASP A 442 -32.01 -19.34 14.08
CA ASP A 442 -33.13 -18.66 14.73
C ASP A 442 -33.77 -19.59 15.77
N ILE A 443 -33.85 -19.10 17.01
CA ILE A 443 -34.47 -19.77 18.15
C ILE A 443 -35.71 -18.99 18.56
N THR A 444 -36.87 -19.63 18.48
CA THR A 444 -38.11 -19.07 19.03
C THR A 444 -38.12 -19.25 20.54
N VAL A 445 -38.12 -18.15 21.29
CA VAL A 445 -38.06 -18.20 22.75
C VAL A 445 -39.47 -18.46 23.32
N PRO A 446 -39.68 -19.51 24.13
CA PRO A 446 -41.00 -19.88 24.64
C PRO A 446 -41.69 -18.76 25.41
N GLY A 447 -42.99 -18.58 25.17
CA GLY A 447 -43.76 -17.53 25.82
C GLY A 447 -43.38 -16.11 25.40
N THR A 448 -42.75 -15.95 24.24
CA THR A 448 -42.49 -14.67 23.58
C THR A 448 -42.75 -14.79 22.07
N THR A 449 -42.97 -13.67 21.39
CA THR A 449 -42.91 -13.58 19.92
C THR A 449 -41.49 -13.33 19.40
N SER A 450 -40.56 -13.08 20.32
CA SER A 450 -39.16 -12.75 20.10
C SER A 450 -38.34 -13.93 19.59
N ILE A 451 -37.36 -13.62 18.75
CA ILE A 451 -36.37 -14.56 18.24
C ILE A 451 -35.01 -14.21 18.84
N LEU A 452 -34.32 -15.23 19.36
CA LEU A 452 -32.87 -15.16 19.56
C LEU A 452 -32.20 -15.70 18.29
N ARG A 453 -31.39 -14.87 17.65
CA ARG A 453 -30.69 -15.16 16.41
C ARG A 453 -29.18 -15.23 16.66
N LEU A 454 -28.57 -16.37 16.36
CA LEU A 454 -27.12 -16.54 16.38
C LEU A 454 -26.59 -16.56 14.95
N ILE A 455 -25.60 -15.71 14.66
CA ILE A 455 -24.98 -15.57 13.34
C ILE A 455 -23.56 -16.12 13.44
N ASP A 456 -23.37 -17.36 12.99
CA ASP A 456 -22.08 -18.05 12.93
C ASP A 456 -21.34 -17.62 11.66
N VAL A 457 -20.22 -16.91 11.85
CA VAL A 457 -19.37 -16.41 10.77
C VAL A 457 -18.10 -17.23 10.69
N GLU A 458 -17.72 -17.62 9.48
CA GLU A 458 -16.49 -18.36 9.26
C GLU A 458 -15.25 -17.61 9.81
N GLY A 459 -14.28 -18.34 10.35
CA GLY A 459 -13.13 -17.74 11.03
C GLY A 459 -12.07 -17.17 10.09
N LEU A 460 -11.43 -16.08 10.53
CA LEU A 460 -10.48 -15.27 9.77
C LEU A 460 -9.00 -15.63 10.05
N THR A 461 -8.07 -15.27 9.16
CA THR A 461 -6.61 -15.15 9.38
C THR A 461 -5.80 -16.43 9.66
N GLU A 462 -6.38 -17.64 9.56
CA GLU A 462 -5.65 -18.90 9.82
C GLU A 462 -5.67 -19.89 8.65
N GLY A 463 -4.48 -20.12 8.07
CA GLY A 463 -4.26 -21.13 7.03
C GLY A 463 -4.90 -20.81 5.68
N LYS A 464 -5.51 -19.63 5.53
CA LYS A 464 -6.24 -19.22 4.33
C LYS A 464 -5.66 -17.95 3.69
N PRO A 465 -5.82 -17.75 2.37
CA PRO A 465 -5.41 -16.53 1.67
C PRO A 465 -6.19 -15.30 2.16
N ALA A 466 -5.62 -14.09 1.97
CA ALA A 466 -6.31 -12.83 2.30
C ALA A 466 -7.66 -12.68 1.57
N ASP A 467 -7.74 -13.17 0.32
CA ASP A 467 -8.97 -13.18 -0.47
C ASP A 467 -10.11 -13.97 0.19
N HIS A 468 -9.79 -14.97 1.01
CA HIS A 468 -10.80 -15.73 1.76
C HIS A 468 -11.42 -14.88 2.86
N ASP A 469 -10.59 -14.23 3.68
CA ASP A 469 -11.05 -13.33 4.74
C ASP A 469 -11.92 -12.21 4.14
N TYR A 470 -11.52 -11.68 2.97
CA TYR A 470 -12.32 -10.70 2.25
C TYR A 470 -13.72 -11.22 1.90
N LYS A 471 -13.83 -12.43 1.34
CA LYS A 471 -15.13 -13.00 0.98
C LYS A 471 -16.00 -13.22 2.21
N VAL A 472 -15.42 -13.70 3.32
CA VAL A 472 -16.13 -13.86 4.60
C VAL A 472 -16.70 -12.53 5.08
N LEU A 473 -15.87 -11.48 5.14
CA LEU A 473 -16.29 -10.15 5.59
C LEU A 473 -17.34 -9.55 4.65
N SER A 474 -17.18 -9.72 3.33
CA SER A 474 -18.15 -9.26 2.34
C SER A 474 -19.50 -9.95 2.47
N SER A 475 -19.51 -11.26 2.74
CA SER A 475 -20.75 -12.02 2.99
C SER A 475 -21.42 -11.57 4.29
N LEU A 476 -20.64 -11.34 5.36
CA LEU A 476 -21.17 -10.81 6.62
C LEU A 476 -21.80 -9.43 6.44
N VAL A 477 -21.11 -8.51 5.76
CA VAL A 477 -21.68 -7.17 5.51
C VAL A 477 -22.92 -7.27 4.63
N SER A 478 -22.92 -8.11 3.59
CA SER A 478 -24.10 -8.31 2.73
C SER A 478 -25.29 -8.90 3.49
N TYR A 479 -25.02 -9.84 4.39
CA TYR A 479 -26.02 -10.42 5.28
C TYR A 479 -26.60 -9.37 6.22
N LEU A 480 -25.77 -8.61 6.93
CA LEU A 480 -26.22 -7.58 7.86
C LEU A 480 -26.90 -6.39 7.16
N ALA A 481 -26.52 -6.12 5.91
CA ALA A 481 -27.13 -5.13 5.03
C ALA A 481 -28.53 -5.50 4.52
N SER A 482 -28.78 -6.80 4.34
CA SER A 482 -30.04 -7.34 3.81
C SER A 482 -30.97 -7.87 4.89
N GLY A 483 -30.44 -8.08 6.10
CA GLY A 483 -31.18 -8.54 7.27
C GLY A 483 -32.09 -7.47 7.86
N PRO A 484 -33.16 -7.89 8.57
CA PRO A 484 -34.13 -6.97 9.16
C PRO A 484 -33.62 -6.25 10.42
N ASP A 485 -32.62 -6.80 11.12
CA ASP A 485 -32.24 -6.36 12.48
C ASP A 485 -30.72 -6.23 12.67
N ALA A 486 -30.31 -5.23 13.46
CA ALA A 486 -28.91 -4.99 13.82
C ALA A 486 -28.42 -6.05 14.80
N PRO A 487 -27.15 -6.42 14.78
CA PRO A 487 -26.61 -7.25 15.84
C PRO A 487 -26.59 -6.48 17.16
N ASN A 488 -27.33 -6.99 18.16
CA ASN A 488 -27.35 -6.46 19.52
C ASN A 488 -26.00 -6.71 20.22
N PHE A 489 -25.39 -7.88 19.96
CA PHE A 489 -24.14 -8.30 20.60
C PHE A 489 -23.15 -8.90 19.58
N TRP A 490 -21.87 -8.84 19.93
CA TRP A 490 -20.79 -9.48 19.17
C TRP A 490 -19.99 -10.38 20.09
N LEU A 491 -19.76 -11.63 19.70
CA LEU A 491 -18.88 -12.56 20.37
C LEU A 491 -17.64 -12.80 19.51
N ILE A 492 -16.50 -12.32 19.99
CA ILE A 492 -15.23 -12.36 19.27
C ILE A 492 -14.36 -13.46 19.88
N ILE A 493 -14.07 -14.48 19.09
CA ILE A 493 -13.45 -15.73 19.56
C ILE A 493 -11.99 -15.83 19.09
N SER A 494 -11.10 -16.17 20.03
CA SER A 494 -9.70 -16.49 19.74
C SER A 494 -9.21 -17.68 20.58
N ASN A 495 -8.02 -18.20 20.29
CA ASN A 495 -7.43 -19.32 21.01
C ASN A 495 -6.53 -18.86 22.17
N PHE A 496 -6.53 -19.64 23.26
CA PHE A 496 -5.59 -19.45 24.38
C PHE A 496 -4.11 -19.58 24.01
N ASN A 497 -3.81 -20.41 23.00
CA ASN A 497 -2.45 -20.70 22.56
C ASN A 497 -1.89 -19.66 21.56
N ASP A 498 -2.60 -18.55 21.34
CA ASP A 498 -2.13 -17.43 20.53
C ASP A 498 -0.99 -16.69 21.24
N ASN A 499 0.22 -17.23 21.15
CA ASN A 499 1.41 -16.74 21.89
C ASN A 499 1.92 -15.35 21.45
N LYS A 500 1.23 -14.68 20.51
CA LYS A 500 1.63 -13.39 19.96
C LYS A 500 0.45 -12.41 20.05
N PHE A 501 0.14 -11.96 21.26
CA PHE A 501 -0.85 -10.89 21.48
C PHE A 501 -0.28 -9.50 21.17
N LEU A 502 1.05 -9.33 21.20
CA LEU A 502 1.71 -8.04 21.03
C LEU A 502 2.36 -7.91 19.64
N GLY A 503 1.97 -6.88 18.90
CA GLY A 503 2.53 -6.49 17.59
C GLY A 503 1.47 -6.40 16.48
N GLY A 504 1.55 -5.39 15.61
CA GLY A 504 0.52 -5.15 14.57
C GLY A 504 0.41 -6.23 13.48
N ARG A 505 1.32 -7.21 13.45
CA ARG A 505 1.35 -8.30 12.45
C ARG A 505 0.79 -9.63 12.95
N THR A 506 0.27 -9.68 14.17
CA THR A 506 -0.23 -10.94 14.76
C THR A 506 -1.60 -11.29 14.20
N ASN A 507 -1.97 -12.58 14.18
CA ASN A 507 -3.29 -12.98 13.69
C ASN A 507 -4.42 -12.39 14.52
N LEU A 508 -4.21 -12.23 15.83
CA LEU A 508 -5.12 -11.49 16.69
C LEU A 508 -5.28 -10.03 16.23
N ALA A 509 -4.17 -9.31 16.00
CA ALA A 509 -4.19 -7.93 15.54
C ALA A 509 -4.92 -7.78 14.20
N LYS A 510 -4.68 -8.70 13.27
CA LYS A 510 -5.35 -8.74 11.96
C LYS A 510 -6.85 -9.01 12.11
N MET A 511 -7.23 -10.04 12.86
CA MET A 511 -8.63 -10.37 13.13
C MET A 511 -9.34 -9.22 13.85
N ALA A 512 -8.73 -8.64 14.88
CA ALA A 512 -9.28 -7.52 15.62
C ALA A 512 -9.48 -6.30 14.72
N SER A 513 -8.49 -6.01 13.86
CA SER A 513 -8.62 -4.95 12.85
C SER A 513 -9.75 -5.25 11.87
N SER A 514 -9.91 -6.48 11.39
CA SER A 514 -10.98 -6.85 10.46
C SER A 514 -12.37 -6.74 11.10
N VAL A 515 -12.54 -7.19 12.34
CA VAL A 515 -13.80 -7.06 13.09
C VAL A 515 -14.13 -5.59 13.32
N ALA A 516 -13.16 -4.81 13.80
CA ALA A 516 -13.31 -3.38 14.00
C ALA A 516 -13.73 -2.65 12.72
N ARG A 517 -13.20 -3.07 11.56
CA ARG A 517 -13.53 -2.52 10.24
C ARG A 517 -14.91 -2.91 9.75
N VAL A 518 -15.37 -4.14 9.97
CA VAL A 518 -16.77 -4.50 9.66
C VAL A 518 -17.73 -3.71 10.54
N GLN A 519 -17.40 -3.59 11.82
CA GLN A 519 -18.15 -2.80 12.78
C GLN A 519 -18.27 -1.34 12.34
N SER A 520 -17.18 -0.69 11.92
CA SER A 520 -17.22 0.70 11.43
C SER A 520 -18.04 0.88 10.14
N VAL A 521 -18.11 -0.14 9.27
CA VAL A 521 -18.98 -0.12 8.09
C VAL A 521 -20.48 -0.17 8.47
N ILE A 522 -20.80 -0.72 9.63
CA ILE A 522 -22.19 -0.94 10.09
C ILE A 522 -22.64 0.16 11.09
N GLN A 523 -21.72 0.75 11.86
CA GLN A 523 -21.98 1.86 12.78
C GLN A 523 -21.55 3.20 12.18
N TRP A 524 -22.49 3.99 11.67
CA TRP A 524 -22.22 5.38 11.29
C TRP A 524 -23.20 6.40 11.87
N ASP A 525 -24.04 6.06 12.84
CA ASP A 525 -24.71 7.14 13.57
C ASP A 525 -23.75 7.70 14.63
N ARG A 526 -23.19 8.89 14.36
CA ARG A 526 -22.25 9.58 15.26
C ARG A 526 -22.92 10.12 16.52
N ASP A 527 -24.24 10.26 16.51
CA ASP A 527 -24.96 10.99 17.56
C ASP A 527 -25.41 10.10 18.72
N GLU A 528 -25.37 8.77 18.55
CA GLU A 528 -25.47 7.83 19.66
C GLU A 528 -24.25 6.91 19.63
N LEU A 529 -23.34 7.08 20.60
CA LEU A 529 -22.28 6.13 20.96
C LEU A 529 -22.88 4.77 21.40
N ARG A 530 -23.62 4.09 20.53
CA ARG A 530 -24.02 2.70 20.71
C ARG A 530 -22.79 1.85 20.44
N MET A 531 -21.78 1.91 21.31
CA MET A 531 -20.59 1.05 21.20
C MET A 531 -21.07 -0.40 21.03
N PHE A 532 -20.56 -1.12 20.02
CA PHE A 532 -20.89 -2.54 19.86
C PHE A 532 -20.64 -3.27 21.18
N LYS A 533 -21.61 -4.08 21.59
CA LYS A 533 -21.55 -4.80 22.86
C LYS A 533 -20.72 -6.07 22.64
N ASN A 534 -19.41 -5.88 22.71
CA ASN A 534 -18.43 -6.92 22.41
C ASN A 534 -18.20 -7.81 23.64
N THR A 535 -18.34 -9.11 23.48
CA THR A 535 -17.87 -10.14 24.41
C THR A 535 -16.64 -10.80 23.79
N LEU A 536 -15.54 -10.85 24.54
CA LEU A 536 -14.31 -11.51 24.09
C LEU A 536 -14.24 -12.92 24.67
N LEU A 537 -13.96 -13.94 23.86
CA LEU A 537 -13.86 -15.32 24.32
C LEU A 537 -12.52 -15.94 23.92
N LEU A 538 -11.79 -16.46 24.90
CA LEU A 538 -10.61 -17.30 24.69
C LEU A 538 -10.96 -18.77 24.85
N THR A 539 -10.88 -19.54 23.76
CA THR A 539 -11.20 -20.97 23.72
C THR A 539 -9.96 -21.85 23.88
N LYS A 540 -10.18 -23.17 24.07
CA LYS A 540 -9.16 -24.21 24.26
C LYS A 540 -8.36 -24.07 25.56
N LEU A 541 -9.00 -23.58 26.63
CA LEU A 541 -8.37 -23.44 27.94
C LEU A 541 -7.74 -24.77 28.42
N MET A 542 -8.36 -25.92 28.17
CA MET A 542 -7.86 -27.21 28.65
C MET A 542 -6.60 -27.68 27.92
N THR A 543 -6.24 -27.06 26.80
CA THR A 543 -4.99 -27.35 26.07
C THR A 543 -3.77 -26.63 26.66
N GLU A 544 -4.00 -25.70 27.59
CA GLU A 544 -2.95 -24.91 28.22
C GLU A 544 -2.24 -25.66 29.36
N SER A 545 -1.12 -25.10 29.83
CA SER A 545 -0.45 -25.58 31.04
C SER A 545 -1.37 -25.48 32.27
N GLY A 546 -1.25 -26.41 33.22
CA GLY A 546 -2.08 -26.42 34.44
C GLY A 546 -2.03 -25.11 35.25
N LYS A 547 -0.93 -24.34 35.14
CA LYS A 547 -0.82 -22.99 35.72
C LYS A 547 -1.75 -22.00 35.02
N ASN A 548 -1.75 -21.96 33.69
CA ASN A 548 -2.61 -21.06 32.91
C ASN A 548 -4.09 -21.48 32.97
N GLN A 549 -4.36 -22.77 33.14
CA GLN A 549 -5.72 -23.28 33.34
C GLN A 549 -6.36 -22.75 34.62
N ARG A 550 -5.61 -22.70 35.73
CA ARG A 550 -6.10 -22.25 37.04
C ARG A 550 -6.16 -20.73 37.14
N ASN A 551 -5.27 -20.04 36.42
CA ASN A 551 -5.12 -18.58 36.44
C ASN A 551 -5.23 -17.98 35.01
N PRO A 552 -6.35 -18.20 34.29
CA PRO A 552 -6.52 -17.74 32.91
C PRO A 552 -6.56 -16.21 32.79
N GLU A 553 -6.90 -15.50 33.85
CA GLU A 553 -7.00 -14.04 33.93
C GLU A 553 -5.71 -13.34 33.54
N ILE A 554 -4.54 -13.92 33.82
CA ILE A 554 -3.25 -13.34 33.43
C ILE A 554 -3.14 -13.23 31.91
N LYS A 555 -3.56 -14.26 31.17
CA LYS A 555 -3.61 -14.22 29.70
C LYS A 555 -4.79 -13.39 29.21
N GLY A 556 -5.92 -13.42 29.90
CA GLY A 556 -7.08 -12.58 29.62
C GLY A 556 -6.74 -11.08 29.64
N ASP A 557 -5.96 -10.64 30.63
CA ASP A 557 -5.48 -9.26 30.74
C ASP A 557 -4.57 -8.87 29.58
N LEU A 558 -3.67 -9.77 29.16
CA LEU A 558 -2.80 -9.53 28.00
C LEU A 558 -3.62 -9.43 26.72
N PHE A 559 -4.63 -10.28 26.56
CA PHE A 559 -5.56 -10.23 25.45
C PHE A 559 -6.37 -8.92 25.43
N SER A 560 -6.94 -8.56 26.58
CA SER A 560 -7.69 -7.31 26.76
C SER A 560 -6.85 -6.08 26.40
N ARG A 561 -5.60 -6.00 26.87
CA ARG A 561 -4.66 -4.91 26.50
C ARG A 561 -4.26 -4.89 25.03
N ALA A 562 -4.24 -6.05 24.37
CA ALA A 562 -3.96 -6.12 22.94
C ALA A 562 -5.17 -5.62 22.13
N VAL A 563 -6.37 -6.03 22.52
CA VAL A 563 -7.64 -5.65 21.89
C VAL A 563 -8.00 -4.19 22.16
N SER A 564 -7.64 -3.63 23.32
CA SER A 564 -7.91 -2.22 23.68
C SER A 564 -7.24 -1.20 22.75
N ARG A 565 -6.32 -1.63 21.89
CA ARG A 565 -5.72 -0.80 20.82
C ARG A 565 -6.66 -0.59 19.63
N TYR A 566 -7.80 -1.29 19.59
CA TYR A 566 -8.80 -1.23 18.53
C TYR A 566 -10.08 -0.62 19.11
N PRO A 567 -10.33 0.69 18.95
CA PRO A 567 -11.42 1.40 19.60
C PRO A 567 -12.80 0.78 19.35
N ALA A 568 -13.08 0.24 18.16
CA ALA A 568 -14.37 -0.40 17.86
C ALA A 568 -14.66 -1.65 18.71
N LEU A 569 -13.61 -2.31 19.21
CA LEU A 569 -13.72 -3.49 20.07
C LEU A 569 -13.84 -3.15 21.56
N TYR A 570 -13.74 -1.86 21.90
CA TYR A 570 -13.71 -1.37 23.27
C TYR A 570 -14.86 -0.36 23.52
N PRO A 571 -15.57 -0.44 24.65
CA PRO A 571 -15.39 -1.34 25.77
C PRO A 571 -15.94 -2.74 25.47
N ALA A 572 -15.11 -3.75 25.76
CA ALA A 572 -15.59 -5.12 25.82
C ALA A 572 -16.33 -5.35 27.14
N GLY A 573 -17.43 -6.09 27.12
CA GLY A 573 -18.18 -6.54 28.30
C GLY A 573 -17.44 -7.52 29.19
N GLY A 574 -16.20 -7.88 28.84
CA GLY A 574 -15.33 -8.79 29.57
C GLY A 574 -14.54 -9.71 28.63
N VAL A 575 -13.48 -10.32 29.17
CA VAL A 575 -12.81 -11.47 28.56
C VAL A 575 -13.29 -12.72 29.29
N LEU A 576 -13.94 -13.60 28.55
CA LEU A 576 -14.44 -14.89 29.02
C LEU A 576 -13.51 -16.01 28.57
N PHE A 577 -13.64 -17.15 29.24
CA PHE A 577 -12.84 -18.34 28.97
C PHE A 577 -13.76 -19.50 28.58
N GLY A 578 -13.31 -20.34 27.65
CA GLY A 578 -14.14 -21.42 27.13
C GLY A 578 -13.36 -22.68 26.75
N GLU A 579 -14.10 -23.77 26.64
CA GLU A 579 -13.60 -25.06 26.16
C GLU A 579 -14.58 -25.66 25.16
N ASN A 580 -14.18 -25.71 23.89
CA ASN A 580 -15.02 -26.16 22.79
C ASN A 580 -14.56 -27.51 22.20
N MET A 581 -13.55 -28.15 22.80
CA MET A 581 -12.99 -29.46 22.41
C MET A 581 -12.92 -30.43 23.60
N SER A 582 -13.72 -30.21 24.65
CA SER A 582 -13.74 -31.02 25.88
C SER A 582 -14.04 -32.50 25.61
N THR A 583 -13.15 -33.38 26.11
CA THR A 583 -13.40 -34.83 26.30
C THR A 583 -13.95 -35.16 27.68
N GLN A 584 -14.12 -34.17 28.56
CA GLN A 584 -14.63 -34.37 29.92
C GLN A 584 -16.13 -34.66 29.92
N GLN A 585 -16.61 -35.32 30.97
CA GLN A 585 -18.03 -35.58 31.19
C GLN A 585 -18.79 -34.26 31.29
N GLU A 586 -19.57 -33.96 30.26
CA GLU A 586 -20.45 -32.80 30.24
C GLU A 586 -21.70 -33.10 31.06
N SER A 587 -21.98 -32.29 32.08
CA SER A 587 -23.27 -32.35 32.76
C SER A 587 -24.21 -31.42 32.00
N ASN A 588 -25.22 -31.99 31.34
CA ASN A 588 -26.27 -31.23 30.66
C ASN A 588 -25.72 -30.25 29.59
N GLY A 589 -24.62 -30.62 28.93
CA GLY A 589 -23.95 -29.77 27.93
C GLY A 589 -23.22 -28.56 28.49
N TYR A 590 -22.94 -28.54 29.80
CA TYR A 590 -22.06 -27.58 30.45
C TYR A 590 -20.72 -28.23 30.85
N VAL A 591 -19.65 -27.45 30.75
CA VAL A 591 -18.29 -27.83 31.13
C VAL A 591 -17.83 -26.92 32.27
N LYS A 592 -17.49 -27.52 33.42
CA LYS A 592 -16.85 -26.78 34.51
C LYS A 592 -15.38 -26.57 34.19
N LEU A 593 -14.98 -25.32 34.06
CA LEU A 593 -13.61 -24.94 33.75
C LEU A 593 -12.71 -24.99 35.00
N PRO A 594 -11.37 -25.10 34.84
CA PRO A 594 -10.44 -25.20 35.97
C PRO A 594 -10.38 -23.95 36.87
N ASN A 595 -10.80 -22.79 36.36
CA ASN A 595 -10.95 -21.55 37.12
C ASN A 595 -12.29 -21.46 37.88
N GLY A 596 -13.14 -22.48 37.80
CA GLY A 596 -14.43 -22.56 38.50
C GLY A 596 -15.63 -22.03 37.71
N GLU A 597 -15.40 -21.37 36.57
CA GLU A 597 -16.48 -20.94 35.66
C GLU A 597 -17.17 -22.14 35.01
N VAL A 598 -18.39 -21.90 34.48
CA VAL A 598 -19.17 -22.90 33.76
C VAL A 598 -19.37 -22.43 32.33
N TYR A 599 -18.87 -23.19 31.36
CA TYR A 599 -18.96 -22.88 29.94
C TYR A 599 -20.08 -23.73 29.27
N PRO A 600 -20.93 -23.16 28.41
CA PRO A 600 -20.98 -21.76 27.96
C PRO A 600 -21.90 -20.85 28.83
N GLU A 601 -22.21 -21.24 30.07
CA GLU A 601 -23.08 -20.44 30.95
C GLU A 601 -22.54 -19.02 31.16
N ASN A 602 -21.22 -18.90 31.33
CA ASN A 602 -20.53 -17.62 31.46
C ASN A 602 -20.76 -16.67 30.26
N ILE A 603 -20.97 -17.18 29.04
CA ILE A 603 -21.33 -16.37 27.87
C ILE A 603 -22.75 -15.84 28.01
N LEU A 604 -23.71 -16.71 28.37
CA LEU A 604 -25.11 -16.34 28.53
C LEU A 604 -25.30 -15.32 29.66
N ASP A 605 -24.59 -15.50 30.78
CA ASP A 605 -24.59 -14.57 31.89
C ASP A 605 -24.03 -13.20 31.51
N ASN A 606 -22.94 -13.19 30.73
CA ASN A 606 -22.37 -11.94 30.23
C ASN A 606 -23.34 -11.20 29.30
N TRP A 607 -24.03 -11.91 28.40
CA TRP A 607 -25.03 -11.29 27.54
C TRP A 607 -26.26 -10.80 28.30
N ALA A 608 -26.75 -11.54 29.29
CA ALA A 608 -27.85 -11.09 30.15
C ALA A 608 -27.46 -9.81 30.91
N TYR A 609 -26.23 -9.74 31.41
CA TYR A 609 -25.67 -8.55 32.04
C TYR A 609 -25.58 -7.36 31.07
N LEU A 610 -25.02 -7.57 29.87
CA LEU A 610 -24.91 -6.52 28.85
C LEU A 610 -26.29 -6.06 28.34
N ALA A 611 -27.25 -6.97 28.22
CA ALA A 611 -28.63 -6.64 27.89
C ALA A 611 -29.24 -5.76 28.99
N LYS A 612 -29.02 -6.07 30.27
CA LYS A 612 -29.53 -5.25 31.37
C LYS A 612 -29.01 -3.82 31.34
N LEU A 613 -27.77 -3.62 30.88
CA LEU A 613 -27.18 -2.29 30.78
C LEU A 613 -27.64 -1.51 29.54
N TYR A 614 -27.90 -2.21 28.43
CA TYR A 614 -27.95 -1.55 27.12
C TYR A 614 -29.08 -2.01 26.18
N ASP A 615 -29.87 -3.02 26.55
CA ASP A 615 -30.96 -3.63 25.76
C ASP A 615 -31.99 -4.29 26.69
N VAL A 616 -32.84 -3.45 27.28
CA VAL A 616 -33.81 -3.89 28.32
C VAL A 616 -34.76 -4.97 27.78
N GLY A 617 -35.16 -4.88 26.51
CA GLY A 617 -35.99 -5.90 25.84
C GLY A 617 -35.25 -7.23 25.65
N GLY A 618 -33.97 -7.18 25.29
CA GLY A 618 -33.13 -8.36 25.12
C GLY A 618 -32.89 -9.17 26.41
N VAL A 619 -33.04 -8.57 27.59
CA VAL A 619 -32.86 -9.27 28.88
C VAL A 619 -33.82 -10.45 29.02
N GLU A 620 -35.09 -10.22 28.72
CA GLU A 620 -36.13 -11.25 28.86
C GLU A 620 -35.87 -12.41 27.90
N VAL A 621 -35.50 -12.10 26.64
CA VAL A 621 -35.20 -13.08 25.60
C VAL A 621 -34.01 -13.97 26.00
N ILE A 622 -32.91 -13.36 26.45
CA ILE A 622 -31.70 -14.10 26.86
C ILE A 622 -31.97 -14.94 28.11
N GLN A 623 -32.69 -14.40 29.10
CA GLN A 623 -32.99 -15.13 30.34
C GLN A 623 -33.91 -16.33 30.07
N LYS A 624 -34.99 -16.14 29.29
CA LYS A 624 -35.88 -17.25 28.90
C LYS A 624 -35.17 -18.30 28.07
N PHE A 625 -34.25 -17.90 27.19
CA PHE A 625 -33.41 -18.86 26.47
C PHE A 625 -32.48 -19.64 27.42
N LYS A 626 -31.87 -18.97 28.40
CA LYS A 626 -31.04 -19.62 29.43
C LYS A 626 -31.85 -20.66 30.21
N ASP A 627 -33.07 -20.32 30.61
CA ASP A 627 -33.97 -21.21 31.35
C ASP A 627 -34.42 -22.40 30.49
N LEU A 628 -34.78 -22.15 29.22
CA LEU A 628 -35.11 -23.18 28.24
C LEU A 628 -33.96 -24.17 28.08
N ARG A 629 -32.74 -23.67 27.86
CA ARG A 629 -31.54 -24.51 27.72
C ARG A 629 -31.29 -25.34 28.97
N ALA A 630 -31.43 -24.75 30.16
CA ALA A 630 -31.22 -25.42 31.44
C ALA A 630 -32.27 -26.52 31.72
N SER A 631 -33.50 -26.36 31.22
CA SER A 631 -34.59 -27.32 31.39
C SER A 631 -34.37 -28.66 30.65
N LEU A 632 -33.46 -28.67 29.67
CA LEU A 632 -33.23 -29.77 28.72
C LEU A 632 -34.45 -30.18 27.88
N VAL A 633 -35.55 -29.41 27.93
CA VAL A 633 -36.71 -29.63 27.06
C VAL A 633 -36.30 -29.39 25.60
N PRO A 634 -36.60 -30.30 24.67
CA PRO A 634 -36.29 -30.11 23.26
C PRO A 634 -36.94 -28.84 22.69
N TYR A 635 -36.21 -28.10 21.87
CA TYR A 635 -36.71 -26.87 21.26
C TYR A 635 -36.20 -26.71 19.82
N ASN A 636 -37.00 -26.06 18.98
CA ASN A 636 -36.71 -25.93 17.56
C ASN A 636 -35.70 -24.81 17.29
N VAL A 637 -34.75 -25.10 16.41
CA VAL A 637 -33.79 -24.13 15.87
C VAL A 637 -33.88 -24.19 14.34
N VAL A 638 -34.06 -23.04 13.71
CA VAL A 638 -34.10 -22.94 12.25
C VAL A 638 -32.74 -22.48 11.74
N LYS A 639 -32.09 -23.30 10.93
CA LYS A 639 -30.77 -23.04 10.33
C LYS A 639 -30.91 -22.60 8.87
N SER A 640 -30.29 -21.47 8.54
CA SER A 640 -30.23 -20.91 7.18
C SER A 640 -28.79 -20.57 6.79
N TYR A 641 -28.47 -20.67 5.50
CA TYR A 641 -27.14 -20.36 4.97
C TYR A 641 -27.19 -19.12 4.06
N TYR A 642 -26.20 -18.25 4.18
CA TYR A 642 -26.08 -16.99 3.44
C TYR A 642 -24.70 -16.81 2.81
#